data_AF-A0A1K0IQU3-F1
#
_entry.id   AF-A0A1K0IQU3-F1
#
_cell.length_a   1.000
_cell.length_b   1.000
_cell.length_c   1.000
_cell.angle_alpha   90.00
_cell.angle_beta   90.00
_cell.angle_gamma   90.00
#
_symmetry.space_group_name_H-M   'P 1'
#
loop_
_entity.id
_entity.type
_entity.pdbx_description
1 polymer ?
#
loop_
_entity_poly.entity_id
_entity_poly.type
_entity_poly.pdbx_seq_one_letter_code
_entity_poly.pdbx_strand_id
1 'polypeptide(L)'
;MAKKSATQAASKVIEDLVHNEAKRKNIPTVEHQSVMHHYEQAPVKVTYPRGGKGPDEETAQRNRDLDPQLVWRGKDQQDWSDLVVNAPPLYIQEKVKPKVLIDDLRRLSEQAATSQTGGTADLFSDFNGLPEGADRTEFYQHEGHWQNRMILGDSLQVMASLAEREGLRGKVQCIYFDPPYGIKFNSNFQWSTTTRDVKDGNAGHITREPEQVKAFRDTWRDGIHSYLTYLRDRLMVARDLLTESGSIFVQIGEENVHRVRVVLDEVFGDANFISQINFKTTGGAGSPTGGTETLASVNNFILWYAKNGAAIKYRQPYRIKGELSGGAAAYNKLDFFDINERRPATEAEKEIAPEGSRLFRWDNLTSQSSGGPQFFDVELDGKTIPVGKSGWKTTTMGMDRLKKAKRIGLAGKTLSYVRYIADFPVYPLNNSWDDTVTAGFASDKLYVVQTNPKVIERCMLMTTDPGDLVLDPTSGSGTTAYVAEQWGRRWITIDTSRVALALARARIMGARYPFYLLADSREGQLKEAEINRSVPSSLPVYGNIAHGFVFERVPHITLKSIANNTEIDVIWDKFQQTLEPLREQLNKALEQKWQEWEVPREADAKWSNTAKKLHAQWWEQRIARQREIDASIAAKAEFEFLYDKPYDDKKRVRVAGPFTVESLSPHRVLGVDEDDELIDGVAEDRANYGQDFASMVLANLKTAGVQQKNKDDKIEFASLEPWPGDLVCAEGRYLENGTPKRAGILIGPEFGTVSRADLVDAAREAGDAGCDVLIACAFNYDAPASEFSKLGRIHVLKARMNADLHMAEDLKNTGKGNLFVIFGEPDVDVLGTKGSSIRKYDGKRDIIEVPTGEELVVKIRGVDVFDPSTGEVRSDDPDDIACWFLDTDYNEESFFVRHAYFLGASDPYKALKTTLKAEIAPDAWATLHSDTSRPFPKPSTGRFAVKVINHLGDEVMKVFKVS
;
A
#
# COMPACT_ATOMS: atom_id res chain seq x y z
N MET A 1 -45.50 -26.10 1.67
CA MET A 1 -44.25 -25.29 1.73
C MET A 1 -43.40 -25.68 0.52
N ALA A 2 -43.33 -24.81 -0.49
CA ALA A 2 -42.52 -25.06 -1.68
C ALA A 2 -41.03 -24.95 -1.32
N LYS A 3 -40.25 -26.00 -1.61
CA LYS A 3 -38.78 -25.96 -1.57
C LYS A 3 -38.33 -24.86 -2.53
N LYS A 4 -37.75 -23.78 -2.00
CA LYS A 4 -36.98 -22.81 -2.78
C LYS A 4 -35.89 -23.59 -3.52
N SER A 5 -36.00 -23.67 -4.85
CA SER A 5 -34.89 -24.08 -5.70
C SER A 5 -33.73 -23.13 -5.44
N ALA A 6 -32.61 -23.65 -4.95
CA ALA A 6 -31.37 -22.91 -4.88
C ALA A 6 -30.98 -22.55 -6.32
N THR A 7 -31.16 -21.29 -6.70
CA THR A 7 -30.50 -20.70 -7.87
C THR A 7 -29.01 -20.96 -7.70
N GLN A 8 -28.42 -21.81 -8.55
CA GLN A 8 -26.97 -21.94 -8.69
C GLN A 8 -26.43 -20.52 -8.88
N ALA A 9 -25.67 -20.02 -7.90
CA ALA A 9 -24.99 -18.75 -8.03
C ALA A 9 -24.05 -18.84 -9.24
N ALA A 10 -24.12 -17.86 -10.13
CA ALA A 10 -23.21 -17.79 -11.28
C ALA A 10 -21.76 -17.79 -10.77
N SER A 11 -20.93 -18.67 -11.36
CA SER A 11 -19.50 -18.76 -11.02
C SER A 11 -18.83 -17.41 -11.25
N LYS A 12 -18.12 -16.90 -10.24
CA LYS A 12 -17.36 -15.66 -10.36
C LYS A 12 -16.04 -15.89 -11.07
N VAL A 13 -15.64 -14.93 -11.90
CA VAL A 13 -14.33 -14.93 -12.56
C VAL A 13 -13.30 -14.26 -11.65
N ILE A 14 -12.12 -14.87 -11.52
CA ILE A 14 -10.99 -14.32 -10.76
C ILE A 14 -10.13 -13.50 -11.71
N GLU A 15 -9.88 -12.23 -11.37
CA GLU A 15 -9.06 -11.31 -12.17
C GLU A 15 -8.00 -10.61 -11.33
N ASP A 16 -7.00 -10.05 -11.99
CA ASP A 16 -6.01 -9.13 -11.46
C ASP A 16 -5.95 -7.86 -12.32
N LEU A 17 -5.14 -6.88 -11.90
CA LEU A 17 -4.82 -5.71 -12.72
C LEU A 17 -3.33 -5.70 -13.00
N VAL A 18 -2.99 -5.54 -14.27
CA VAL A 18 -1.60 -5.47 -14.75
C VAL A 18 -1.38 -4.16 -15.49
N HIS A 19 -0.20 -3.57 -15.30
CA HIS A 19 0.19 -2.30 -15.90
C HIS A 19 1.08 -2.52 -17.12
N ASN A 20 0.54 -3.13 -18.18
CA ASN A 20 1.31 -3.59 -19.35
C ASN A 20 2.10 -2.48 -20.06
N GLU A 21 1.59 -1.25 -20.09
CA GLU A 21 2.28 -0.09 -20.70
C GLU A 21 3.38 0.49 -19.83
N ALA A 22 3.31 0.26 -18.51
CA ALA A 22 4.34 0.73 -17.60
C ALA A 22 5.53 -0.23 -17.62
N LYS A 23 6.72 0.36 -17.61
CA LYS A 23 7.97 -0.38 -17.63
C LYS A 23 8.82 -0.08 -16.40
N ARG A 24 9.66 -1.04 -16.03
CA ARG A 24 10.71 -0.88 -15.00
C ARG A 24 12.03 -1.42 -15.54
N LYS A 25 13.14 -0.90 -15.01
CA LYS A 25 14.47 -1.43 -15.31
C LYS A 25 14.60 -2.87 -14.84
N ASN A 26 15.27 -3.69 -15.64
CA ASN A 26 15.65 -5.05 -15.25
C ASN A 26 16.70 -4.96 -14.15
N ILE A 27 16.34 -5.33 -12.93
CA ILE A 27 17.26 -5.37 -11.79
C ILE A 27 17.71 -6.81 -11.55
N PRO A 28 18.91 -7.02 -10.99
CA PRO A 28 19.40 -8.36 -10.71
C PRO A 28 18.48 -9.08 -9.71
N THR A 29 18.38 -10.39 -9.87
CA THR A 29 17.92 -11.27 -8.80
C THR A 29 19.10 -11.55 -7.88
N VAL A 30 18.83 -12.12 -6.71
CA VAL A 30 19.91 -12.47 -5.77
C VAL A 30 20.91 -13.44 -6.39
N GLU A 31 20.39 -14.40 -7.14
CA GLU A 31 21.14 -15.45 -7.80
C GLU A 31 22.14 -14.87 -8.80
N HIS A 32 21.77 -13.77 -9.46
CA HIS A 32 22.58 -13.10 -10.46
C HIS A 32 23.68 -12.20 -9.89
N GLN A 33 23.76 -11.98 -8.58
CA GLN A 33 24.74 -11.06 -8.00
C GLN A 33 26.19 -11.37 -8.44
N SER A 34 26.60 -12.64 -8.43
CA SER A 34 27.98 -13.00 -8.77
C SER A 34 28.32 -12.85 -10.24
N VAL A 35 27.31 -12.82 -11.11
CA VAL A 35 27.49 -12.62 -12.56
C VAL A 35 27.31 -11.14 -12.95
N MET A 36 26.94 -10.27 -12.02
CA MET A 36 26.94 -8.82 -12.25
C MET A 36 28.36 -8.31 -12.46
N HIS A 37 28.50 -7.29 -13.30
CA HIS A 37 29.78 -6.61 -13.44
C HIS A 37 30.15 -5.88 -12.13
N HIS A 38 31.45 -5.83 -11.81
CA HIS A 38 31.96 -5.17 -10.59
C HIS A 38 31.49 -3.71 -10.44
N TYR A 39 31.37 -2.97 -11.55
CA TYR A 39 30.87 -1.60 -11.52
C TYR A 39 29.37 -1.51 -11.18
N GLU A 40 28.59 -2.56 -11.46
CA GLU A 40 27.16 -2.63 -11.14
C GLU A 40 26.94 -3.02 -9.68
N GLN A 41 27.85 -3.80 -9.09
CA GLN A 41 27.85 -4.17 -7.67
C GLN A 41 28.24 -2.98 -6.77
N ALA A 42 29.15 -2.12 -7.23
CA ALA A 42 29.65 -0.99 -6.45
C ALA A 42 28.56 0.06 -6.17
N PRO A 43 28.36 0.52 -4.92
CA PRO A 43 27.37 1.55 -4.62
C PRO A 43 27.73 2.87 -5.34
N VAL A 44 26.74 3.46 -6.00
CA VAL A 44 26.93 4.75 -6.68
C VAL A 44 26.75 5.86 -5.66
N LYS A 45 27.73 6.78 -5.54
CA LYS A 45 27.59 7.94 -4.66
C LYS A 45 26.75 9.01 -5.34
N VAL A 46 25.64 9.36 -4.72
CA VAL A 46 24.70 10.37 -5.19
C VAL A 46 24.80 11.60 -4.31
N THR A 47 25.00 12.76 -4.91
CA THR A 47 25.15 14.02 -4.20
C THR A 47 23.90 14.87 -4.36
N TYR A 48 23.26 15.21 -3.24
CA TYR A 48 22.12 16.11 -3.18
C TYR A 48 22.57 17.44 -2.58
N PRO A 49 22.47 18.55 -3.33
CA PRO A 49 23.02 19.82 -2.90
C PRO A 49 22.31 20.34 -1.65
N ARG A 50 23.09 20.70 -0.61
CA ARG A 50 22.58 21.36 0.60
C ARG A 50 23.02 22.82 0.61
N GLY A 51 22.19 23.70 0.05
CA GLY A 51 22.43 25.14 0.07
C GLY A 51 23.59 25.63 -0.80
N GLY A 52 23.28 26.41 -1.85
CA GLY A 52 24.19 27.39 -2.44
C GLY A 52 24.94 27.04 -3.74
N LYS A 53 24.86 25.82 -4.29
CA LYS A 53 25.52 25.47 -5.56
C LYS A 53 24.73 24.49 -6.46
N GLY A 54 23.43 24.71 -6.67
CA GLY A 54 22.63 23.99 -7.67
C GLY A 54 22.07 24.94 -8.76
N PRO A 55 21.73 24.45 -9.98
CA PRO A 55 21.70 25.23 -11.22
C PRO A 55 20.46 26.10 -11.50
N ASP A 56 19.61 26.37 -10.52
CA ASP A 56 18.37 27.12 -10.74
C ASP A 56 18.36 28.44 -9.96
N GLU A 57 18.14 29.55 -10.68
CA GLU A 57 17.97 30.93 -10.19
C GLU A 57 16.91 31.05 -9.06
N GLU A 58 16.10 30.01 -8.85
CA GLU A 58 15.10 29.92 -7.78
C GLU A 58 15.73 29.69 -6.38
N THR A 59 16.90 29.03 -6.31
CA THR A 59 17.63 28.84 -5.03
C THR A 59 18.41 30.09 -4.62
N ALA A 60 18.74 30.96 -5.59
CA ALA A 60 19.38 32.25 -5.35
C ALA A 60 18.42 33.30 -4.75
N GLN A 61 17.10 33.08 -4.82
CA GLN A 61 16.10 33.97 -4.22
C GLN A 61 15.86 33.72 -2.72
N ARG A 62 16.34 32.61 -2.16
CA ARG A 62 16.27 32.35 -0.71
C ARG A 62 17.46 33.01 -0.02
N ASN A 63 17.37 34.34 0.11
CA ASN A 63 18.35 35.13 0.83
C ASN A 63 18.41 34.62 2.29
N ARG A 64 19.57 34.05 2.68
CA ARG A 64 19.81 33.54 4.05
C ARG A 64 19.61 34.62 5.13
N ASP A 65 19.63 35.90 4.74
CA ASP A 65 19.41 37.04 5.64
C ASP A 65 17.92 37.45 5.79
N LEU A 66 16.99 36.87 5.01
CA LEU A 66 15.57 37.30 5.00
C LEU A 66 14.57 36.25 5.48
N ASP A 67 14.82 34.94 5.28
CA ASP A 67 13.85 33.89 5.64
C ASP A 67 14.13 33.26 7.02
N PRO A 68 13.11 33.09 7.88
CA PRO A 68 13.28 32.45 9.18
C PRO A 68 13.63 30.96 9.04
N GLN A 69 14.71 30.52 9.67
CA GLN A 69 15.18 29.13 9.62
C GLN A 69 15.06 28.42 10.96
N LEU A 70 14.69 27.14 10.92
CA LEU A 70 14.81 26.26 12.07
C LEU A 70 16.26 25.76 12.18
N VAL A 71 16.93 26.07 13.28
CA VAL A 71 18.30 25.60 13.57
C VAL A 71 18.24 24.50 14.62
N TRP A 72 18.95 23.40 14.36
CA TRP A 72 19.14 22.32 15.32
C TRP A 72 20.62 21.92 15.41
N ARG A 73 20.96 21.18 16.47
CA ARG A 73 22.33 20.75 16.72
C ARG A 73 22.88 19.99 15.51
N GLY A 74 24.01 20.47 14.97
CA GLY A 74 24.70 19.85 13.83
C GLY A 74 24.22 20.31 12.45
N LYS A 75 23.11 21.05 12.34
CA LYS A 75 22.58 21.51 11.05
C LYS A 75 23.58 22.38 10.28
N ASP A 76 24.20 23.36 10.93
CA ASP A 76 25.13 24.28 10.25
C ASP A 76 26.35 23.57 9.67
N GLN A 77 26.89 22.57 10.38
CA GLN A 77 27.99 21.74 9.89
C GLN A 77 27.56 20.87 8.71
N GLN A 78 26.33 20.35 8.76
CA GLN A 78 25.73 19.56 7.68
C GLN A 78 25.40 20.38 6.44
N ASP A 79 25.09 21.67 6.60
CA ASP A 79 24.82 22.62 5.52
C ASP A 79 26.10 23.13 4.84
N TRP A 80 27.28 22.79 5.37
CA TRP A 80 28.57 23.09 4.72
C TRP A 80 28.97 22.06 3.68
N SER A 81 28.28 20.92 3.61
CA SER A 81 28.55 19.83 2.67
C SER A 81 27.26 19.29 2.08
N ASP A 82 27.31 18.91 0.81
CA ASP A 82 26.18 18.24 0.17
C ASP A 82 25.86 16.90 0.84
N LEU A 83 24.59 16.49 0.78
CA LEU A 83 24.17 15.17 1.25
C LEU A 83 24.70 14.13 0.26
N VAL A 84 25.61 13.27 0.70
CA VAL A 84 26.10 12.13 -0.09
C VAL A 84 25.40 10.86 0.38
N VAL A 85 24.61 10.25 -0.51
CA VAL A 85 23.92 8.98 -0.26
C VAL A 85 24.51 7.90 -1.18
N ASN A 86 24.77 6.73 -0.62
CA ASN A 86 25.13 5.57 -1.42
C ASN A 86 23.85 4.95 -2.01
N ALA A 87 23.82 4.75 -3.33
CA ALA A 87 22.80 4.05 -4.08
C ALA A 87 23.29 2.63 -4.43
N PRO A 88 23.10 1.64 -3.53
CA PRO A 88 23.45 0.24 -3.79
C PRO A 88 22.49 -0.40 -4.81
N PRO A 89 22.88 -1.52 -5.46
CA PRO A 89 21.94 -2.31 -6.25
C PRO A 89 20.81 -2.88 -5.38
N LEU A 90 19.63 -3.04 -5.98
CA LEU A 90 18.48 -3.71 -5.38
C LEU A 90 18.35 -5.11 -5.99
N TYR A 91 18.08 -6.11 -5.16
CA TYR A 91 17.98 -7.51 -5.58
C TYR A 91 16.56 -8.03 -5.42
N ILE A 92 16.03 -8.66 -6.46
CA ILE A 92 14.75 -9.39 -6.38
C ILE A 92 14.96 -10.67 -5.58
N GLN A 93 14.26 -10.79 -4.46
CA GLN A 93 14.23 -11.98 -3.61
C GLN A 93 13.14 -12.95 -4.04
N GLU A 94 11.96 -12.43 -4.37
CA GLU A 94 10.77 -13.23 -4.65
C GLU A 94 9.91 -12.57 -5.73
N LYS A 95 9.29 -13.40 -6.56
CA LYS A 95 8.21 -13.00 -7.48
C LYS A 95 6.91 -13.66 -7.05
N VAL A 96 5.88 -12.84 -6.80
CA VAL A 96 4.58 -13.30 -6.30
C VAL A 96 3.47 -12.93 -7.28
N LYS A 97 2.66 -13.93 -7.68
CA LYS A 97 1.45 -13.73 -8.51
C LYS A 97 0.22 -14.33 -7.82
N PRO A 98 -0.53 -13.53 -7.03
CA PRO A 98 -1.67 -14.02 -6.27
C PRO A 98 -2.75 -14.71 -7.11
N LYS A 99 -3.02 -14.22 -8.34
CA LYS A 99 -3.99 -14.85 -9.26
C LYS A 99 -3.66 -16.32 -9.53
N VAL A 100 -2.40 -16.63 -9.80
CA VAL A 100 -1.99 -18.00 -10.11
C VAL A 100 -2.13 -18.93 -8.89
N LEU A 101 -1.84 -18.42 -7.68
CA LEU A 101 -2.03 -19.16 -6.43
C LEU A 101 -3.50 -19.53 -6.20
N ILE A 102 -4.44 -18.64 -6.52
CA ILE A 102 -5.87 -18.92 -6.36
C ILE A 102 -6.40 -19.81 -7.48
N ASP A 103 -5.93 -19.64 -8.72
CA ASP A 103 -6.31 -20.50 -9.84
C ASP A 103 -5.85 -21.95 -9.63
N ASP A 104 -4.69 -22.17 -8.98
CA ASP A 104 -4.23 -23.50 -8.53
C ASP A 104 -5.23 -24.14 -7.55
N LEU A 105 -5.72 -23.40 -6.56
CA LEU A 105 -6.71 -23.91 -5.60
C LEU A 105 -8.06 -24.25 -6.24
N ARG A 106 -8.47 -23.45 -7.23
CA ARG A 106 -9.67 -23.73 -8.02
C ARG A 106 -9.51 -25.01 -8.82
N ARG A 107 -8.37 -25.20 -9.48
CA ARG A 107 -8.06 -26.40 -10.25
C ARG A 107 -8.13 -27.67 -9.39
N LEU A 108 -7.60 -27.62 -8.17
CA LEU A 108 -7.67 -28.74 -7.22
C LEU A 108 -9.12 -29.09 -6.86
N SER A 109 -9.97 -28.08 -6.71
CA SER A 109 -11.40 -28.27 -6.43
C SER A 109 -12.12 -28.93 -7.61
N GLU A 110 -11.75 -28.58 -8.85
CA GLU A 110 -12.29 -29.17 -10.08
C GLU A 110 -11.80 -30.61 -10.29
N GLN A 111 -10.54 -30.90 -9.96
CA GLN A 111 -9.95 -32.25 -9.98
C GLN A 111 -10.55 -33.17 -8.91
N ALA A 112 -10.83 -32.65 -7.71
CA ALA A 112 -11.55 -33.41 -6.68
C ALA A 112 -12.99 -33.77 -7.09
N ALA A 113 -13.61 -32.95 -7.96
CA ALA A 113 -14.95 -33.19 -8.48
C ALA A 113 -14.99 -34.13 -9.71
N THR A 114 -13.87 -34.31 -10.42
CA THR A 114 -13.80 -35.06 -11.68
C THR A 114 -12.64 -36.04 -11.65
N SER A 115 -12.92 -37.34 -11.53
CA SER A 115 -11.90 -38.41 -11.45
C SER A 115 -11.20 -38.67 -12.80
N GLN A 116 -10.49 -37.69 -13.37
CA GLN A 116 -9.61 -37.90 -14.54
C GLN A 116 -8.34 -37.02 -14.52
N THR A 117 -7.29 -37.64 -15.06
CA THR A 117 -5.85 -37.33 -15.06
C THR A 117 -5.43 -36.06 -15.81
N GLY A 118 -4.37 -35.42 -15.27
CA GLY A 118 -3.17 -35.01 -16.00
C GLY A 118 -3.22 -33.74 -16.86
N GLY A 119 -2.49 -32.70 -16.44
CA GLY A 119 -2.04 -31.66 -17.37
C GLY A 119 -1.65 -30.33 -16.71
N THR A 120 -0.54 -30.23 -16.00
CA THR A 120 0.09 -28.94 -15.69
C THR A 120 0.47 -28.24 -16.99
N ALA A 121 -0.43 -27.40 -17.53
CA ALA A 121 -0.07 -26.42 -18.54
C ALA A 121 0.84 -25.38 -17.90
N ASP A 122 1.84 -24.97 -18.67
CA ASP A 122 2.95 -24.11 -18.29
C ASP A 122 2.50 -22.65 -18.06
N LEU A 123 1.73 -22.43 -16.98
CA LEU A 123 1.19 -21.13 -16.58
C LEU A 123 2.28 -20.11 -16.17
N PHE A 124 3.54 -20.55 -16.08
CA PHE A 124 4.66 -19.79 -15.56
C PHE A 124 5.77 -19.49 -16.57
N SER A 125 5.66 -19.91 -17.84
CA SER A 125 6.71 -19.74 -18.84
C SER A 125 6.97 -18.29 -19.30
N ASP A 126 6.00 -17.38 -19.19
CA ASP A 126 6.08 -16.00 -19.72
C ASP A 126 6.35 -14.93 -18.63
N PHE A 127 7.21 -15.23 -17.65
CA PHE A 127 7.22 -14.52 -16.36
C PHE A 127 8.08 -13.26 -16.25
N ASN A 128 9.08 -13.07 -17.12
CA ASN A 128 10.07 -11.99 -16.96
C ASN A 128 9.65 -10.68 -17.63
N GLY A 129 8.66 -10.70 -18.54
CA GLY A 129 8.14 -9.51 -19.20
C GLY A 129 9.20 -8.68 -19.95
N LEU A 130 10.31 -9.33 -20.34
CA LEU A 130 11.38 -8.75 -21.15
C LEU A 130 11.07 -8.91 -22.64
N PRO A 131 11.52 -8.00 -23.52
CA PRO A 131 11.35 -8.14 -24.96
C PRO A 131 11.97 -9.45 -25.50
N GLU A 132 11.37 -10.05 -26.54
CA GLU A 132 11.96 -11.22 -27.23
C GLU A 132 13.38 -10.87 -27.73
N GLY A 133 14.38 -11.62 -27.26
CA GLY A 133 15.80 -11.43 -27.62
C GLY A 133 16.63 -10.56 -26.65
N ALA A 134 16.05 -10.02 -25.58
CA ALA A 134 16.82 -9.36 -24.52
C ALA A 134 17.52 -10.38 -23.61
N ASP A 135 18.82 -10.20 -23.37
CA ASP A 135 19.58 -11.04 -22.44
C ASP A 135 19.14 -10.76 -21.00
N ARG A 136 18.83 -11.82 -20.25
CA ARG A 136 18.37 -11.76 -18.85
C ARG A 136 19.46 -11.25 -17.91
N THR A 137 20.72 -11.27 -18.34
CA THR A 137 21.91 -10.85 -17.59
C THR A 137 22.35 -9.41 -17.87
N GLU A 138 21.72 -8.71 -18.82
CA GLU A 138 21.99 -7.29 -19.09
C GLU A 138 21.19 -6.38 -18.13
N PHE A 139 21.68 -6.26 -16.89
CA PHE A 139 21.04 -5.49 -15.82
C PHE A 139 21.06 -3.99 -16.10
N TYR A 140 19.97 -3.30 -15.76
CA TYR A 140 19.75 -1.86 -15.97
C TYR A 140 19.78 -1.39 -17.44
N GLN A 141 20.06 -2.26 -18.39
CA GLN A 141 20.08 -1.96 -19.82
C GLN A 141 18.68 -2.08 -20.42
N HIS A 142 17.95 -3.15 -20.08
CA HIS A 142 16.60 -3.40 -20.58
C HIS A 142 15.48 -2.96 -19.64
N GLU A 143 14.31 -2.80 -20.24
CA GLU A 143 13.07 -2.51 -19.54
C GLU A 143 12.10 -3.69 -19.66
N GLY A 144 11.57 -4.15 -18.53
CA GLY A 144 10.51 -5.16 -18.46
C GLY A 144 9.17 -4.56 -18.03
N HIS A 145 8.10 -5.34 -18.10
CA HIS A 145 6.78 -4.94 -17.62
C HIS A 145 6.79 -4.60 -16.11
N TRP A 146 5.97 -3.62 -15.75
CA TRP A 146 5.85 -3.19 -14.37
C TRP A 146 5.29 -4.30 -13.46
N GLN A 147 5.94 -4.48 -12.32
CA GLN A 147 5.47 -5.27 -11.19
C GLN A 147 5.58 -4.39 -9.94
N ASN A 148 4.56 -4.45 -9.07
CA ASN A 148 4.57 -3.68 -7.83
C ASN A 148 5.67 -4.17 -6.88
N ARG A 149 6.14 -3.34 -5.93
CA ARG A 149 7.42 -3.60 -5.24
C ARG A 149 7.33 -3.41 -3.75
N MET A 150 7.80 -4.41 -3.01
CA MET A 150 8.00 -4.36 -1.58
C MET A 150 9.49 -4.51 -1.28
N ILE A 151 10.10 -3.51 -0.65
CA ILE A 151 11.57 -3.42 -0.54
C ILE A 151 11.99 -3.39 0.93
N LEU A 152 12.85 -4.35 1.33
CA LEU A 152 13.50 -4.40 2.63
C LEU A 152 14.79 -3.58 2.59
N GLY A 153 14.84 -2.51 3.38
CA GLY A 153 16.05 -1.70 3.51
C GLY A 153 15.81 -0.30 4.06
N ASP A 154 16.91 0.43 4.25
CA ASP A 154 16.84 1.84 4.64
C ASP A 154 16.25 2.69 3.50
N SER A 155 15.18 3.43 3.79
CA SER A 155 14.45 4.16 2.76
C SER A 155 15.25 5.27 2.10
N LEU A 156 16.28 5.85 2.76
CA LEU A 156 17.14 6.85 2.13
C LEU A 156 17.99 6.20 1.02
N GLN A 157 18.61 5.06 1.30
CA GLN A 157 19.41 4.32 0.32
C GLN A 157 18.55 3.76 -0.81
N VAL A 158 17.41 3.14 -0.47
CA VAL A 158 16.48 2.60 -1.48
C VAL A 158 15.99 3.70 -2.41
N MET A 159 15.54 4.85 -1.88
CA MET A 159 15.09 5.95 -2.73
C MET A 159 16.21 6.52 -3.61
N ALA A 160 17.46 6.56 -3.13
CA ALA A 160 18.60 6.96 -3.95
C ALA A 160 18.88 5.96 -5.10
N SER A 161 18.74 4.66 -4.84
CA SER A 161 18.84 3.62 -5.88
C SER A 161 17.71 3.70 -6.90
N LEU A 162 16.48 3.92 -6.46
CA LEU A 162 15.32 4.15 -7.33
C LEU A 162 15.54 5.38 -8.22
N ALA A 163 16.10 6.45 -7.66
CA ALA A 163 16.39 7.69 -8.38
C ALA A 163 17.45 7.47 -9.46
N GLU A 164 18.62 6.94 -9.11
CA GLU A 164 19.78 6.91 -10.03
C GLU A 164 19.94 5.66 -10.86
N ARG A 165 19.78 4.48 -10.27
CA ARG A 165 20.00 3.23 -11.01
C ARG A 165 18.80 2.89 -11.88
N GLU A 166 17.60 3.22 -11.42
CA GLU A 166 16.35 2.87 -12.09
C GLU A 166 15.69 4.03 -12.83
N GLY A 167 16.24 5.25 -12.70
CA GLY A 167 15.74 6.43 -13.41
C GLY A 167 14.30 6.79 -13.05
N LEU A 168 13.92 6.66 -11.77
CA LEU A 168 12.59 7.04 -11.26
C LEU A 168 12.49 8.50 -10.80
N ARG A 169 13.54 9.30 -10.99
CA ARG A 169 13.46 10.76 -10.83
C ARG A 169 12.33 11.34 -11.67
N GLY A 170 11.49 12.18 -11.06
CA GLY A 170 10.39 12.82 -11.77
C GLY A 170 9.22 11.90 -12.14
N LYS A 171 9.14 10.66 -11.64
CA LYS A 171 8.14 9.66 -12.07
C LYS A 171 7.11 9.26 -11.00
N VAL A 172 7.34 9.59 -9.73
CA VAL A 172 6.41 9.28 -8.64
C VAL A 172 5.33 10.36 -8.57
N GLN A 173 4.05 9.99 -8.62
CA GLN A 173 2.96 10.97 -8.58
C GLN A 173 2.54 11.30 -7.15
N CYS A 174 2.57 10.32 -6.24
CA CYS A 174 2.16 10.53 -4.85
C CYS A 174 3.11 9.81 -3.90
N ILE A 175 3.55 10.51 -2.86
CA ILE A 175 4.30 9.93 -1.75
C ILE A 175 3.44 10.03 -0.50
N TYR A 176 3.12 8.89 0.12
CA TYR A 176 2.53 8.87 1.45
C TYR A 176 3.63 8.52 2.44
N PHE A 177 3.94 9.44 3.35
CA PHE A 177 5.02 9.27 4.31
C PHE A 177 4.43 9.33 5.73
N ASP A 178 4.41 8.19 6.41
CA ASP A 178 3.99 8.06 7.81
C ASP A 178 5.22 7.78 8.68
N PRO A 179 6.13 8.76 8.85
CA PRO A 179 7.31 8.58 9.65
C PRO A 179 6.91 8.35 11.11
N PRO A 180 7.80 7.77 11.92
CA PRO A 180 7.58 7.74 13.36
C PRO A 180 7.42 9.15 13.96
N TYR A 181 6.48 9.34 14.90
CA TYR A 181 6.09 10.69 15.37
C TYR A 181 7.04 11.35 16.38
N GLY A 182 8.18 10.74 16.68
CA GLY A 182 9.13 11.28 17.65
C GLY A 182 9.98 10.21 18.33
N ILE A 183 10.69 10.63 19.39
CA ILE A 183 11.70 9.85 20.12
C ILE A 183 11.08 8.66 20.90
N LYS A 184 9.74 8.67 21.12
CA LYS A 184 9.01 7.62 21.84
C LYS A 184 8.66 6.48 20.90
N PHE A 185 9.62 5.57 20.68
CA PHE A 185 9.50 4.55 19.63
C PHE A 185 9.15 3.15 20.14
N ASN A 186 9.45 2.81 21.39
CA ASN A 186 9.28 1.45 21.91
C ASN A 186 7.83 0.94 21.94
N SER A 187 6.81 1.81 21.82
CA SER A 187 5.39 1.41 21.74
C SER A 187 4.86 1.25 20.31
N ASN A 188 5.63 1.61 19.28
CA ASN A 188 5.18 1.68 17.89
C ASN A 188 5.76 0.58 17.00
N PHE A 189 6.56 -0.32 17.57
CA PHE A 189 7.24 -1.39 16.86
C PHE A 189 6.70 -2.76 17.28
N GLN A 190 6.61 -3.72 16.35
CA GLN A 190 6.17 -5.09 16.60
C GLN A 190 7.31 -6.07 16.33
N TRP A 191 7.79 -6.72 17.39
CA TRP A 191 8.95 -7.62 17.36
C TRP A 191 8.64 -9.05 16.87
N SER A 192 7.36 -9.41 16.81
CA SER A 192 6.91 -10.72 16.35
C SER A 192 5.56 -10.61 15.66
N THR A 193 5.33 -11.43 14.65
CA THR A 193 4.05 -11.57 13.95
C THR A 193 2.91 -12.07 14.86
N THR A 194 3.21 -12.70 16.02
CA THR A 194 2.20 -13.27 16.92
C THR A 194 1.70 -12.31 18.00
N THR A 195 2.50 -11.32 18.41
CA THR A 195 2.19 -10.44 19.55
C THR A 195 2.25 -8.98 19.14
N ARG A 196 1.15 -8.25 19.36
CA ARG A 196 1.03 -6.81 19.07
C ARG A 196 1.31 -5.90 20.27
N ASP A 197 1.28 -6.45 21.49
CA ASP A 197 1.44 -5.67 22.71
C ASP A 197 2.91 -5.43 23.04
N VAL A 198 3.37 -4.19 22.82
CA VAL A 198 4.73 -3.78 23.21
C VAL A 198 4.66 -2.76 24.33
N LYS A 199 5.21 -3.13 25.50
CA LYS A 199 5.36 -2.24 26.65
C LYS A 199 6.77 -1.67 26.67
N ASP A 200 6.86 -0.35 26.73
CA ASP A 200 8.13 0.38 26.82
C ASP A 200 8.96 -0.10 28.02
N GLY A 201 10.25 -0.37 27.80
CA GLY A 201 11.19 -0.79 28.84
C GLY A 201 11.24 -2.29 29.16
N ASN A 202 10.47 -3.16 28.50
CA ASN A 202 10.60 -4.61 28.70
C ASN A 202 11.74 -5.22 27.89
N ALA A 203 12.78 -5.74 28.56
CA ALA A 203 13.96 -6.35 27.94
C ALA A 203 13.66 -7.61 27.10
N GLY A 204 12.45 -8.17 27.20
CA GLY A 204 11.96 -9.28 26.36
C GLY A 204 11.39 -8.86 25.00
N HIS A 205 11.11 -7.57 24.77
CA HIS A 205 10.49 -7.06 23.54
C HIS A 205 11.47 -6.24 22.66
N ILE A 206 12.78 -6.38 22.89
CA ILE A 206 13.83 -5.68 22.13
C ILE A 206 14.03 -6.41 20.79
N THR A 207 14.10 -5.63 19.71
CA THR A 207 14.23 -6.10 18.33
C THR A 207 15.57 -6.83 18.15
N ARG A 208 15.55 -7.94 17.40
CA ARG A 208 16.79 -8.67 17.02
C ARG A 208 17.43 -8.11 15.74
N GLU A 209 16.74 -7.19 15.05
CA GLU A 209 17.13 -6.58 13.77
C GLU A 209 18.04 -5.34 13.97
N PRO A 210 19.32 -5.38 13.56
CA PRO A 210 20.27 -4.28 13.74
C PRO A 210 19.96 -3.03 12.92
N GLU A 211 19.37 -3.13 11.72
CA GLU A 211 18.95 -1.96 10.93
C GLU A 211 17.91 -1.13 11.68
N GLN A 212 17.02 -1.81 12.40
CA GLN A 212 16.07 -1.16 13.30
C GLN A 212 16.74 -0.63 14.57
N VAL A 213 17.72 -1.33 15.14
CA VAL A 213 18.48 -0.86 16.32
C VAL A 213 19.37 0.35 15.98
N LYS A 214 19.94 0.39 14.77
CA LYS A 214 20.70 1.52 14.23
C LYS A 214 19.77 2.69 13.92
N ALA A 215 18.63 2.44 13.25
CA ALA A 215 17.56 3.41 13.13
C ALA A 215 17.04 3.87 14.50
N PHE A 216 17.13 3.07 15.56
CA PHE A 216 16.71 3.45 16.92
C PHE A 216 17.76 4.30 17.64
N ARG A 217 19.06 3.98 17.50
CA ARG A 217 20.12 4.65 18.25
C ARG A 217 20.72 5.86 17.53
N ASP A 218 20.93 5.79 16.22
CA ASP A 218 21.47 6.91 15.42
C ASP A 218 20.40 7.98 15.13
N THR A 219 19.15 7.57 14.86
CA THR A 219 18.06 8.53 14.56
C THR A 219 17.61 9.34 15.76
N TRP A 220 17.96 8.91 16.99
CA TRP A 220 17.42 9.52 18.21
C TRP A 220 18.45 9.84 19.28
N ARG A 221 19.76 9.71 19.01
CA ARG A 221 20.84 10.01 19.97
C ARG A 221 20.71 11.40 20.58
N ASP A 222 20.44 12.41 19.76
CA ASP A 222 20.20 13.81 20.19
C ASP A 222 18.70 14.16 20.21
N GLY A 223 17.85 13.13 20.31
CA GLY A 223 16.40 13.27 20.31
C GLY A 223 15.86 13.92 19.03
N ILE A 224 15.20 15.06 19.19
CA ILE A 224 14.53 15.76 18.08
C ILE A 224 15.51 16.25 17.01
N HIS A 225 16.77 16.54 17.36
CA HIS A 225 17.76 17.04 16.41
C HIS A 225 18.14 15.98 15.36
N SER A 226 18.33 14.73 15.81
CA SER A 226 18.61 13.59 14.94
C SER A 226 17.40 13.27 14.05
N TYR A 227 16.18 13.41 14.56
CA TYR A 227 14.95 13.20 13.80
C TYR A 227 14.72 14.21 12.67
N LEU A 228 14.96 15.50 12.92
CA LEU A 228 14.81 16.52 11.89
C LEU A 228 15.83 16.30 10.75
N THR A 229 17.04 15.85 11.09
CA THR A 229 18.04 15.43 10.11
C THR A 229 17.55 14.22 9.30
N TYR A 230 17.09 13.17 9.98
CA TYR A 230 16.55 11.95 9.37
C TYR A 230 15.43 12.25 8.36
N LEU A 231 14.51 13.14 8.73
CA LEU A 231 13.40 13.56 7.86
C LEU A 231 13.88 14.41 6.70
N ARG A 232 14.71 15.43 6.96
CA ARG A 232 15.20 16.33 5.92
C ARG A 232 15.87 15.56 4.77
N ASP A 233 16.73 14.61 5.10
CA ASP A 233 17.49 13.85 4.12
C ASP A 233 16.59 12.99 3.22
N ARG A 234 15.58 12.34 3.82
CA ARG A 234 14.58 11.56 3.07
C ARG A 234 13.67 12.45 2.25
N LEU A 235 13.26 13.59 2.77
CA LEU A 235 12.41 14.55 2.07
C LEU A 235 13.13 15.15 0.86
N MET A 236 14.44 15.39 0.93
CA MET A 236 15.25 15.84 -0.21
C MET A 236 15.21 14.83 -1.35
N VAL A 237 15.47 13.54 -1.07
CA VAL A 237 15.43 12.49 -2.11
C VAL A 237 13.99 12.26 -2.60
N ALA A 238 13.00 12.31 -1.70
CA ALA A 238 11.59 12.19 -2.06
C ALA A 238 11.13 13.29 -3.02
N ARG A 239 11.60 14.53 -2.86
CA ARG A 239 11.30 15.66 -3.77
C ARG A 239 11.77 15.38 -5.20
N ASP A 240 12.95 14.78 -5.36
CA ASP A 240 13.52 14.46 -6.68
C ASP A 240 12.76 13.33 -7.41
N LEU A 241 12.18 12.40 -6.66
CA LEU A 241 11.36 11.31 -7.20
C LEU A 241 10.00 11.80 -7.72
N LEU A 242 9.46 12.90 -7.19
CA LEU A 242 8.15 13.41 -7.55
C LEU A 242 8.08 13.97 -8.99
N THR A 243 6.98 13.71 -9.68
CA THR A 243 6.57 14.43 -10.91
C THR A 243 6.33 15.91 -10.61
N GLU A 244 6.32 16.78 -11.62
CA GLU A 244 6.00 18.22 -11.43
C GLU A 244 4.61 18.44 -10.82
N SER A 245 3.64 17.62 -11.20
CA SER A 245 2.29 17.61 -10.61
C SER A 245 2.17 16.79 -9.33
N GLY A 246 3.29 16.24 -8.84
CA GLY A 246 3.34 15.26 -7.77
C GLY A 246 3.09 15.87 -6.40
N SER A 247 2.57 15.05 -5.48
CA SER A 247 2.26 15.46 -4.10
C SER A 247 2.90 14.54 -3.08
N ILE A 248 3.30 15.11 -1.94
CA ILE A 248 3.70 14.37 -0.74
C ILE A 248 2.75 14.67 0.41
N PHE A 249 2.37 13.62 1.13
CA PHE A 249 1.57 13.68 2.34
C PHE A 249 2.41 13.15 3.49
N VAL A 250 2.70 14.00 4.48
CA VAL A 250 3.45 13.60 5.68
C VAL A 250 2.49 13.54 6.87
N GLN A 251 2.24 12.34 7.38
CA GLN A 251 1.41 12.12 8.55
C GLN A 251 2.25 12.31 9.84
N ILE A 252 1.74 13.08 10.79
CA ILE A 252 2.47 13.41 12.02
C ILE A 252 1.52 13.72 13.19
N GLY A 253 2.00 13.45 14.40
CA GLY A 253 1.33 13.83 15.65
C GLY A 253 1.47 15.33 15.98
N GLU A 254 0.72 15.78 16.98
CA GLU A 254 0.71 17.18 17.43
C GLU A 254 2.07 17.66 17.97
N GLU A 255 2.89 16.74 18.47
CA GLU A 255 4.14 17.05 19.16
C GLU A 255 5.20 17.68 18.25
N ASN A 256 5.18 17.30 16.96
CA ASN A 256 6.21 17.65 15.99
C ASN A 256 5.68 18.29 14.71
N VAL A 257 4.36 18.44 14.54
CA VAL A 257 3.73 18.97 13.32
C VAL A 257 4.37 20.28 12.85
N HIS A 258 4.60 21.23 13.75
CA HIS A 258 5.19 22.53 13.38
C HIS A 258 6.69 22.43 13.04
N ARG A 259 7.44 21.51 13.66
CA ARG A 259 8.86 21.31 13.34
C ARG A 259 9.02 20.65 11.98
N VAL A 260 8.24 19.60 11.71
CA VAL A 260 8.22 18.89 10.42
C VAL A 260 7.74 19.81 9.30
N ARG A 261 6.76 20.66 9.59
CA ARG A 261 6.29 21.70 8.67
C ARG A 261 7.41 22.62 8.19
N VAL A 262 8.22 23.15 9.11
CA VAL A 262 9.33 24.03 8.73
C VAL A 262 10.40 23.30 7.92
N VAL A 263 10.67 22.01 8.21
CA VAL A 263 11.58 21.19 7.39
C VAL A 263 11.02 20.99 5.98
N LEU A 264 9.71 20.80 5.83
CA LEU A 264 9.06 20.72 4.51
C LEU A 264 9.11 22.07 3.77
N ASP A 265 8.87 23.20 4.44
CA ASP A 265 9.04 24.53 3.84
C ASP A 265 10.48 24.72 3.33
N GLU A 266 11.47 24.25 4.07
CA GLU A 266 12.87 24.32 3.66
C GLU A 266 13.14 23.45 2.42
N VAL A 267 12.64 22.21 2.37
CA VAL A 267 12.90 21.27 1.28
C VAL A 267 12.07 21.56 0.03
N PHE A 268 10.77 21.84 0.18
CA PHE A 268 9.82 22.02 -0.92
C PHE A 268 9.56 23.50 -1.26
N GLY A 269 9.82 24.43 -0.34
CA GLY A 269 9.38 25.82 -0.45
C GLY A 269 8.02 26.05 0.20
N ASP A 270 7.88 27.18 0.89
CA ASP A 270 6.66 27.61 1.55
C ASP A 270 5.50 27.85 0.57
N ALA A 271 5.82 28.36 -0.63
CA ALA A 271 4.85 28.55 -1.72
C ALA A 271 4.23 27.23 -2.23
N ASN A 272 4.89 26.09 -2.00
CA ASN A 272 4.45 24.77 -2.43
C ASN A 272 3.64 24.01 -1.37
N PHE A 273 3.38 24.65 -0.22
CA PHE A 273 2.44 24.13 0.75
C PHE A 273 0.99 24.29 0.28
N ILE A 274 0.21 23.22 0.44
CA ILE A 274 -1.18 23.19 -0.03
C ILE A 274 -2.15 23.26 1.14
N SER A 275 -2.05 22.33 2.10
CA SER A 275 -2.96 22.30 3.23
C SER A 275 -2.42 21.46 4.39
N GLN A 276 -2.78 21.85 5.61
CA GLN A 276 -2.65 21.01 6.80
C GLN A 276 -4.03 20.40 7.06
N ILE A 277 -4.08 19.07 7.01
CA ILE A 277 -5.31 18.30 7.16
C ILE A 277 -5.33 17.73 8.57
N ASN A 278 -6.39 18.00 9.33
CA ASN A 278 -6.63 17.37 10.63
C ASN A 278 -7.60 16.20 10.43
N PHE A 279 -7.24 15.02 10.95
CA PHE A 279 -8.12 13.85 10.90
C PHE A 279 -8.27 13.21 12.27
N LYS A 280 -9.49 12.81 12.58
CA LYS A 280 -9.86 12.27 13.89
C LYS A 280 -9.42 10.82 14.01
N THR A 281 -8.64 10.50 15.04
CA THR A 281 -8.07 9.16 15.28
C THR A 281 -8.86 8.36 16.31
N THR A 282 -9.43 9.03 17.31
CA THR A 282 -10.25 8.40 18.35
C THR A 282 -11.55 9.18 18.63
N GLY A 283 -12.61 8.46 19.00
CA GLY A 283 -13.88 9.05 19.42
C GLY A 283 -13.80 9.75 20.79
N GLY A 284 -12.90 9.28 21.65
CA GLY A 284 -12.55 9.89 22.93
C GLY A 284 -11.11 9.55 23.31
N ALA A 285 -10.32 10.56 23.66
CA ALA A 285 -9.12 10.39 24.47
C ALA A 285 -9.56 10.57 25.94
N GLY A 286 -8.90 9.90 26.88
CA GLY A 286 -9.38 9.65 28.25
C GLY A 286 -10.13 10.80 28.95
N SER A 287 -11.01 10.46 29.89
CA SER A 287 -11.62 11.45 30.78
C SER A 287 -10.60 11.95 31.81
N PRO A 288 -10.89 13.03 32.57
CA PRO A 288 -10.15 13.35 33.78
C PRO A 288 -10.05 12.16 34.76
N THR A 289 -11.07 11.30 34.79
CA THR A 289 -11.07 10.03 35.53
C THR A 289 -10.16 8.93 34.95
N GLY A 290 -9.77 9.03 33.67
CA GLY A 290 -8.85 8.14 32.97
C GLY A 290 -7.41 8.67 32.89
N GLY A 291 -7.05 9.67 33.71
CA GLY A 291 -5.69 10.21 33.81
C GLY A 291 -5.36 11.32 32.81
N THR A 292 -6.34 11.84 32.06
CA THR A 292 -6.13 13.00 31.18
C THR A 292 -6.50 14.29 31.93
N GLU A 293 -5.50 14.96 32.50
CA GLU A 293 -5.69 16.15 33.35
C GLU A 293 -5.99 17.44 32.56
N THR A 294 -5.82 17.42 31.24
CA THR A 294 -5.98 18.58 30.34
C THR A 294 -6.86 18.25 29.13
N LEU A 295 -6.98 19.17 28.16
CA LEU A 295 -7.78 18.93 26.95
C LEU A 295 -7.17 17.76 26.15
N ALA A 296 -7.94 16.69 26.01
CA ALA A 296 -7.46 15.48 25.36
C ALA A 296 -7.33 15.66 23.84
N SER A 297 -6.18 15.33 23.27
CA SER A 297 -5.97 15.33 21.82
C SER A 297 -6.59 14.09 21.18
N VAL A 298 -7.35 14.30 20.10
CA VAL A 298 -8.10 13.24 19.38
C VAL A 298 -7.81 13.20 17.89
N ASN A 299 -6.88 14.05 17.43
CA ASN A 299 -6.58 14.24 16.01
C ASN A 299 -5.09 14.05 15.75
N ASN A 300 -4.78 13.52 14.57
CA ASN A 300 -3.46 13.62 13.96
C ASN A 300 -3.52 14.56 12.75
N PHE A 301 -2.36 14.91 12.22
CA PHE A 301 -2.22 15.86 11.14
C PHE A 301 -1.55 15.24 9.92
N ILE A 302 -1.90 15.75 8.75
CA ILE A 302 -1.23 15.45 7.48
C ILE A 302 -0.81 16.78 6.87
N LEU A 303 0.49 16.89 6.58
CA LEU A 303 1.06 18.03 5.87
C LEU A 303 1.10 17.68 4.38
N TRP A 304 0.34 18.42 3.57
CA TRP A 304 0.29 18.23 2.12
C TRP A 304 1.11 19.30 1.40
N TYR A 305 2.11 18.85 0.65
CA TYR A 305 2.94 19.65 -0.24
C TYR A 305 2.88 19.13 -1.66
N ALA A 306 3.01 20.04 -2.62
CA ALA A 306 3.28 19.72 -4.01
C ALA A 306 4.77 19.84 -4.30
N LYS A 307 5.24 19.18 -5.37
CA LYS A 307 6.55 19.54 -5.94
C LYS A 307 6.52 20.94 -6.55
N ASN A 308 5.47 21.22 -7.33
CA ASN A 308 5.17 22.54 -7.88
C ASN A 308 3.69 22.85 -7.67
N GLY A 309 3.39 23.84 -6.81
CA GLY A 309 2.04 24.24 -6.45
C GLY A 309 1.20 24.74 -7.63
N ALA A 310 1.84 25.29 -8.67
CA ALA A 310 1.14 25.78 -9.87
C ALA A 310 0.69 24.66 -10.82
N ALA A 311 1.35 23.50 -10.79
CA ALA A 311 1.10 22.36 -11.67
C ALA A 311 0.41 21.18 -10.95
N ILE A 312 -0.05 21.39 -9.72
CA ILE A 312 -0.55 20.32 -8.84
C ILE A 312 -1.72 19.54 -9.45
N LYS A 313 -1.66 18.21 -9.37
CA LYS A 313 -2.82 17.36 -9.65
C LYS A 313 -3.74 17.34 -8.42
N TYR A 314 -4.97 17.86 -8.58
CA TYR A 314 -5.97 17.86 -7.51
C TYR A 314 -7.36 17.42 -8.01
N ARG A 315 -7.96 16.47 -7.29
CA ARG A 315 -9.36 16.04 -7.41
C ARG A 315 -10.09 16.35 -6.12
N GLN A 316 -11.13 17.17 -6.18
CA GLN A 316 -11.94 17.53 -5.00
C GLN A 316 -12.66 16.29 -4.46
N PRO A 317 -12.41 15.85 -3.22
CA PRO A 317 -13.20 14.81 -2.59
C PRO A 317 -14.56 15.38 -2.16
N TYR A 318 -15.60 14.58 -2.30
CA TYR A 318 -16.97 14.95 -1.97
C TYR A 318 -17.53 14.04 -0.88
N ARG A 319 -18.40 14.59 -0.04
CA ARG A 319 -19.21 13.82 0.91
C ARG A 319 -20.66 13.94 0.54
N ILE A 320 -21.36 12.81 0.51
CA ILE A 320 -22.79 12.78 0.27
C ILE A 320 -23.52 13.44 1.43
N LYS A 321 -24.52 14.25 1.11
CA LYS A 321 -25.50 14.76 2.07
C LYS A 321 -26.39 13.59 2.50
N GLY A 322 -25.91 12.81 3.47
CA GLY A 322 -26.66 11.71 4.11
C GLY A 322 -27.68 12.22 5.12
N GLU A 323 -27.98 11.38 6.15
CA GLU A 323 -28.75 11.75 7.35
C GLU A 323 -28.45 13.21 7.70
N LEU A 324 -29.51 14.03 7.75
CA LEU A 324 -29.52 15.50 7.72
C LEU A 324 -28.61 16.17 8.76
N SER A 325 -27.32 16.05 8.56
CA SER A 325 -26.25 16.54 9.41
C SER A 325 -25.49 17.64 8.68
N GLY A 326 -25.03 18.63 9.44
CA GLY A 326 -24.40 19.83 8.88
C GLY A 326 -25.32 20.59 7.92
N GLY A 327 -24.79 20.99 6.76
CA GLY A 327 -25.51 21.81 5.77
C GLY A 327 -26.75 21.15 5.14
N ALA A 328 -26.90 19.83 5.27
CA ALA A 328 -28.08 19.09 4.83
C ALA A 328 -29.31 19.38 5.71
N ALA A 329 -29.12 19.63 7.02
CA ALA A 329 -30.21 19.98 7.95
C ALA A 329 -31.03 21.22 7.54
N ALA A 330 -30.42 22.10 6.75
CA ALA A 330 -31.09 23.29 6.23
C ALA A 330 -32.16 22.97 5.17
N TYR A 331 -32.13 21.78 4.57
CA TYR A 331 -33.13 21.30 3.61
C TYR A 331 -34.34 20.75 4.36
N ASN A 332 -35.20 21.66 4.82
CA ASN A 332 -36.30 21.37 5.73
C ASN A 332 -37.68 21.71 5.17
N LYS A 333 -37.81 21.89 3.85
CA LYS A 333 -39.06 22.22 3.18
C LYS A 333 -39.28 21.30 1.99
N LEU A 334 -40.54 21.00 1.71
CA LEU A 334 -40.98 20.24 0.54
C LEU A 334 -41.59 21.19 -0.48
N ASP A 335 -41.17 21.02 -1.73
CA ASP A 335 -41.79 21.64 -2.90
C ASP A 335 -42.60 20.57 -3.62
N PHE A 336 -43.91 20.69 -3.59
CA PHE A 336 -44.82 19.86 -4.36
C PHE A 336 -45.13 20.58 -5.66
N PHE A 337 -44.38 20.25 -6.70
CA PHE A 337 -44.58 20.88 -7.99
C PHE A 337 -45.99 20.63 -8.54
N ASP A 338 -46.51 19.41 -8.35
CA ASP A 338 -47.84 19.03 -8.84
C ASP A 338 -48.93 19.90 -8.22
N ILE A 339 -48.94 20.12 -6.91
CA ILE A 339 -49.98 20.94 -6.26
C ILE A 339 -49.58 22.42 -6.08
N ASN A 340 -48.44 22.83 -6.63
CA ASN A 340 -47.86 24.18 -6.51
C ASN A 340 -47.80 24.66 -5.04
N GLU A 341 -47.44 23.75 -4.13
CA GLU A 341 -47.41 23.99 -2.69
C GLU A 341 -45.99 23.86 -2.14
N ARG A 342 -45.60 24.79 -1.27
CA ARG A 342 -44.35 24.73 -0.50
C ARG A 342 -44.63 24.78 0.99
N ARG A 343 -44.20 23.76 1.73
CA ARG A 343 -44.40 23.69 3.18
C ARG A 343 -43.18 23.14 3.92
N PRO A 344 -43.07 23.36 5.24
CA PRO A 344 -42.08 22.66 6.05
C PRO A 344 -42.24 21.13 5.97
N ALA A 345 -41.11 20.42 5.96
CA ALA A 345 -41.05 18.97 6.04
C ALA A 345 -41.08 18.51 7.51
N THR A 346 -41.83 17.46 7.82
CA THR A 346 -41.72 16.75 9.12
C THR A 346 -40.42 15.94 9.20
N GLU A 347 -40.01 15.49 10.39
CA GLU A 347 -38.78 14.68 10.53
C GLU A 347 -38.82 13.37 9.73
N ALA A 348 -39.97 12.71 9.62
CA ALA A 348 -40.11 11.50 8.78
C ALA A 348 -39.99 11.81 7.28
N GLU A 349 -40.59 12.92 6.83
CA GLU A 349 -40.56 13.34 5.41
C GLU A 349 -39.19 13.89 4.97
N LYS A 350 -38.40 14.31 5.95
CA LYS A 350 -37.02 14.74 5.79
C LYS A 350 -36.10 13.56 5.45
N GLU A 351 -36.39 12.37 5.97
CA GLU A 351 -35.68 11.14 5.62
C GLU A 351 -36.20 10.54 4.30
N ILE A 352 -37.52 10.50 4.12
CA ILE A 352 -38.17 9.96 2.93
C ILE A 352 -39.19 10.98 2.41
N ALA A 353 -38.80 11.73 1.38
CA ALA A 353 -39.67 12.72 0.76
C ALA A 353 -40.91 12.03 0.14
N PRO A 354 -42.14 12.54 0.38
CA PRO A 354 -43.36 12.04 -0.25
C PRO A 354 -43.27 12.02 -1.78
N GLU A 355 -43.96 11.06 -2.42
CA GLU A 355 -44.00 10.95 -3.87
C GLU A 355 -44.49 12.26 -4.52
N GLY A 356 -43.80 12.73 -5.56
CA GLY A 356 -44.08 14.02 -6.22
C GLY A 356 -43.52 15.26 -5.51
N SER A 357 -42.84 15.11 -4.37
CA SER A 357 -42.22 16.23 -3.64
C SER A 357 -40.70 16.27 -3.76
N ARG A 358 -40.11 17.45 -3.60
CA ARG A 358 -38.65 17.65 -3.57
C ARG A 358 -38.24 18.45 -2.34
N LEU A 359 -37.24 17.95 -1.60
CA LEU A 359 -36.64 18.69 -0.49
C LEU A 359 -35.83 19.88 -0.99
N PHE A 360 -36.09 21.05 -0.40
CA PHE A 360 -35.42 22.30 -0.75
C PHE A 360 -35.11 23.16 0.48
N ARG A 361 -34.24 24.13 0.26
CA ARG A 361 -34.02 25.26 1.19
C ARG A 361 -34.11 26.59 0.43
N TRP A 362 -34.43 27.64 1.18
CA TRP A 362 -34.27 29.00 0.69
C TRP A 362 -32.78 29.36 0.71
N ASP A 363 -32.32 29.96 -0.38
CA ASP A 363 -30.96 30.49 -0.52
C ASP A 363 -31.00 31.94 -1.01
N ASN A 364 -29.94 32.70 -0.79
CA ASN A 364 -29.93 34.13 -1.11
C ASN A 364 -29.76 34.38 -2.63
N LEU A 365 -30.50 35.36 -3.15
CA LEU A 365 -30.40 35.83 -4.54
C LEU A 365 -29.53 37.09 -4.71
N THR A 366 -29.00 37.63 -3.62
CA THR A 366 -28.26 38.89 -3.60
C THR A 366 -26.75 38.66 -3.57
N SER A 367 -26.00 39.49 -4.29
CA SER A 367 -24.54 39.40 -4.37
C SER A 367 -23.85 40.32 -3.36
N GLN A 368 -22.73 39.85 -2.81
CA GLN A 368 -21.76 40.66 -2.06
C GLN A 368 -20.36 40.65 -2.73
N SER A 369 -20.23 40.03 -3.91
CA SER A 369 -18.94 39.75 -4.56
C SER A 369 -18.60 40.71 -5.72
N SER A 370 -17.34 40.64 -6.14
CA SER A 370 -16.65 41.52 -7.11
C SER A 370 -17.22 41.54 -8.54
N GLY A 371 -18.10 40.59 -8.91
CA GLY A 371 -18.85 40.62 -10.19
C GLY A 371 -19.96 41.66 -10.25
N GLY A 372 -20.25 42.34 -9.13
CA GLY A 372 -21.17 43.47 -9.05
C GLY A 372 -22.63 43.04 -8.84
N PRO A 373 -23.34 43.58 -7.83
CA PRO A 373 -24.78 43.42 -7.71
C PRO A 373 -25.54 44.10 -8.87
N GLN A 374 -26.54 43.43 -9.42
CA GLN A 374 -27.43 44.00 -10.45
C GLN A 374 -28.67 44.64 -9.81
N PHE A 375 -29.04 45.83 -10.25
CA PHE A 375 -30.16 46.58 -9.65
C PHE A 375 -31.31 46.74 -10.63
N PHE A 376 -32.36 45.95 -10.43
CA PHE A 376 -33.61 46.04 -11.19
C PHE A 376 -34.75 45.45 -10.35
N ASP A 377 -35.96 45.94 -10.57
CA ASP A 377 -37.16 45.42 -9.91
C ASP A 377 -37.59 44.10 -10.55
N VAL A 378 -38.12 43.18 -9.74
CA VAL A 378 -38.53 41.85 -10.19
C VAL A 378 -40.04 41.72 -10.09
N GLU A 379 -40.70 41.43 -11.21
CA GLU A 379 -42.11 41.07 -11.21
C GLU A 379 -42.29 39.56 -11.03
N LEU A 380 -42.99 39.17 -9.96
CA LEU A 380 -43.32 37.78 -9.64
C LEU A 380 -44.81 37.67 -9.31
N ASP A 381 -45.54 36.85 -10.08
CA ASP A 381 -46.97 36.56 -9.89
C ASP A 381 -47.83 37.83 -9.68
N GLY A 382 -47.60 38.85 -10.52
CA GLY A 382 -48.32 40.14 -10.49
C GLY A 382 -47.86 41.12 -9.40
N LYS A 383 -46.84 40.80 -8.60
CA LYS A 383 -46.26 41.69 -7.59
C LYS A 383 -44.88 42.18 -8.01
N THR A 384 -44.68 43.48 -7.97
CA THR A 384 -43.36 44.10 -8.15
C THR A 384 -42.59 44.05 -6.85
N ILE A 385 -41.45 43.37 -6.86
CA ILE A 385 -40.53 43.28 -5.74
C ILE A 385 -39.39 44.27 -6.01
N PRO A 386 -39.32 45.39 -5.26
CA PRO A 386 -38.28 46.39 -5.49
C PRO A 386 -36.92 45.82 -5.12
N VAL A 387 -35.88 46.26 -5.83
CA VAL A 387 -34.51 45.89 -5.47
C VAL A 387 -34.15 46.40 -4.08
N GLY A 388 -33.57 45.53 -3.25
CA GLY A 388 -33.11 45.89 -1.91
C GLY A 388 -31.77 46.64 -1.90
N LYS A 389 -31.21 46.85 -0.71
CA LYS A 389 -29.88 47.48 -0.53
C LYS A 389 -28.73 46.66 -1.15
N SER A 390 -28.94 45.37 -1.36
CA SER A 390 -28.01 44.46 -2.02
C SER A 390 -28.66 43.98 -3.32
N GLY A 391 -28.03 44.26 -4.46
CA GLY A 391 -28.57 43.85 -5.76
C GLY A 391 -28.37 42.35 -6.05
N TRP A 392 -28.94 41.90 -7.16
CA TRP A 392 -29.10 40.51 -7.54
C TRP A 392 -27.80 39.86 -8.05
N LYS A 393 -27.68 38.54 -7.88
CA LYS A 393 -26.58 37.70 -8.41
C LYS A 393 -26.65 37.45 -9.93
N THR A 394 -27.73 37.85 -10.60
CA THR A 394 -28.01 37.51 -12.00
C THR A 394 -28.58 38.71 -12.75
N THR A 395 -28.60 38.64 -14.08
CA THR A 395 -29.16 39.67 -14.97
C THR A 395 -30.69 39.61 -15.01
N THR A 396 -31.34 40.62 -15.59
CA THR A 396 -32.80 40.64 -15.78
C THR A 396 -33.28 39.42 -16.59
N MET A 397 -32.57 39.05 -17.66
CA MET A 397 -32.86 37.84 -18.44
C MET A 397 -32.69 36.56 -17.61
N GLY A 398 -31.61 36.48 -16.81
CA GLY A 398 -31.37 35.34 -15.93
C GLY A 398 -32.43 35.21 -14.84
N MET A 399 -32.91 36.32 -14.29
CA MET A 399 -34.01 36.34 -13.31
C MET A 399 -35.32 35.85 -13.93
N ASP A 400 -35.61 36.27 -15.17
CA ASP A 400 -36.80 35.80 -15.88
C ASP A 400 -36.74 34.29 -16.15
N ARG A 401 -35.59 33.75 -16.55
CA ARG A 401 -35.40 32.28 -16.68
C ARG A 401 -35.60 31.54 -15.37
N LEU A 402 -35.09 32.08 -14.26
CA LEU A 402 -35.31 31.49 -12.93
C LEU A 402 -36.81 31.51 -12.54
N LYS A 403 -37.54 32.57 -12.93
CA LYS A 403 -39.00 32.66 -12.78
C LYS A 403 -39.71 31.58 -13.60
N LYS A 404 -39.35 31.46 -14.88
CA LYS A 404 -39.90 30.48 -15.84
C LYS A 404 -39.67 29.04 -15.37
N ALA A 405 -38.49 28.77 -14.79
CA ALA A 405 -38.13 27.48 -14.21
C ALA A 405 -38.67 27.24 -12.79
N LYS A 406 -39.45 28.18 -12.21
CA LYS A 406 -39.99 28.12 -10.84
C LYS A 406 -38.93 27.94 -9.75
N ARG A 407 -37.70 28.41 -9.99
CA ARG A 407 -36.56 28.34 -9.06
C ARG A 407 -36.41 29.55 -8.13
N ILE A 408 -37.41 30.43 -8.10
CA ILE A 408 -37.50 31.55 -7.16
C ILE A 408 -38.84 31.53 -6.43
N GLY A 409 -38.89 32.17 -5.26
CA GLY A 409 -40.11 32.32 -4.49
C GLY A 409 -39.92 33.27 -3.32
N LEU A 410 -41.02 33.59 -2.65
CA LEU A 410 -41.01 34.48 -1.49
C LEU A 410 -40.82 33.68 -0.19
N ALA A 411 -39.70 33.90 0.48
CA ALA A 411 -39.48 33.49 1.87
C ALA A 411 -39.96 34.62 2.79
N GLY A 412 -41.23 34.59 3.18
CA GLY A 412 -41.87 35.74 3.83
C GLY A 412 -42.02 36.91 2.86
N LYS A 413 -41.24 37.99 3.06
CA LYS A 413 -41.20 39.15 2.16
C LYS A 413 -39.97 39.18 1.25
N THR A 414 -39.03 38.25 1.43
CA THR A 414 -37.74 38.26 0.73
C THR A 414 -37.79 37.31 -0.46
N LEU A 415 -37.43 37.82 -1.64
CA LEU A 415 -37.24 36.98 -2.82
C LEU A 415 -36.01 36.10 -2.63
N SER A 416 -36.20 34.79 -2.70
CA SER A 416 -35.18 33.78 -2.40
C SER A 416 -35.10 32.73 -3.51
N TYR A 417 -33.91 32.15 -3.65
CA TYR A 417 -33.64 31.03 -4.56
C TYR A 417 -34.14 29.73 -3.94
N VAL A 418 -34.74 28.88 -4.77
CA VAL A 418 -35.20 27.54 -4.41
C VAL A 418 -34.10 26.56 -4.77
N ARG A 419 -33.36 26.11 -3.76
CA ARG A 419 -32.25 25.18 -3.94
C ARG A 419 -32.67 23.78 -3.52
N TYR A 420 -32.78 22.84 -4.46
CA TYR A 420 -33.11 21.45 -4.11
C TYR A 420 -31.88 20.71 -3.57
N ILE A 421 -32.12 19.69 -2.75
CA ILE A 421 -31.04 18.80 -2.29
C ILE A 421 -30.48 17.99 -3.46
N ALA A 422 -31.35 17.58 -4.39
CA ALA A 422 -30.99 16.82 -5.59
C ALA A 422 -30.15 17.63 -6.60
N ASP A 423 -30.17 18.96 -6.55
CA ASP A 423 -29.31 19.82 -7.38
C ASP A 423 -27.83 19.79 -6.92
N PHE A 424 -27.59 19.39 -5.67
CA PHE A 424 -26.29 19.33 -5.02
C PHE A 424 -26.29 18.20 -3.97
N PRO A 425 -26.34 16.93 -4.38
CA PRO A 425 -26.48 15.82 -3.44
C PRO A 425 -25.21 15.61 -2.61
N VAL A 426 -24.11 16.28 -2.96
CA VAL A 426 -22.83 16.23 -2.26
C VAL A 426 -22.37 17.62 -1.83
N TYR A 427 -21.34 17.65 -0.98
CA TYR A 427 -20.59 18.85 -0.64
C TYR A 427 -19.09 18.55 -0.62
N PRO A 428 -18.24 19.53 -1.00
CA PRO A 428 -16.80 19.35 -0.99
C PRO A 428 -16.31 19.10 0.44
N LEU A 429 -15.47 18.08 0.60
CA LEU A 429 -14.77 17.82 1.86
C LEU A 429 -13.61 18.82 1.99
N ASN A 430 -13.46 19.41 3.18
CA ASN A 430 -12.39 20.35 3.49
C ASN A 430 -11.22 19.65 4.20
N ASN A 431 -10.31 20.42 4.79
CA ASN A 431 -9.13 19.92 5.49
C ASN A 431 -9.41 19.36 6.91
N SER A 432 -10.68 19.25 7.34
CA SER A 432 -11.05 18.68 8.64
C SER A 432 -11.87 17.41 8.46
N TRP A 433 -11.26 16.27 8.78
CA TRP A 433 -11.84 14.94 8.59
C TRP A 433 -12.28 14.34 9.93
N ASP A 434 -13.59 14.39 10.20
CA ASP A 434 -14.19 13.92 11.44
C ASP A 434 -14.66 12.45 11.39
N ASP A 435 -14.71 11.88 10.19
CA ASP A 435 -15.27 10.58 9.87
C ASP A 435 -14.20 9.51 9.58
N THR A 436 -12.98 9.74 10.04
CA THR A 436 -11.81 8.85 9.91
C THR A 436 -11.59 7.99 11.16
N VAL A 437 -12.41 8.14 12.19
CA VAL A 437 -12.35 7.28 13.38
C VAL A 437 -12.79 5.88 13.00
N THR A 438 -11.96 4.89 13.32
CA THR A 438 -12.38 3.49 13.30
C THR A 438 -13.29 3.25 14.50
N ALA A 439 -14.61 3.17 14.28
CA ALA A 439 -15.55 2.78 15.33
C ALA A 439 -15.20 1.37 15.86
N GLY A 440 -15.37 1.15 17.16
CA GLY A 440 -14.99 -0.10 17.85
C GLY A 440 -15.39 -1.38 17.12
N PHE A 441 -14.54 -2.41 17.22
CA PHE A 441 -14.71 -3.76 16.64
C PHE A 441 -14.84 -3.84 15.09
N ALA A 442 -14.72 -2.75 14.34
CA ALA A 442 -14.95 -2.77 12.88
C ALA A 442 -13.84 -3.45 12.05
N SER A 443 -12.60 -3.48 12.54
CA SER A 443 -11.52 -4.35 12.05
C SER A 443 -10.35 -4.34 13.03
N ASP A 444 -9.81 -5.52 13.36
CA ASP A 444 -8.60 -5.62 14.18
C ASP A 444 -7.41 -5.09 13.37
N LYS A 445 -6.54 -4.28 14.00
CA LYS A 445 -5.29 -3.86 13.32
C LYS A 445 -4.41 -5.09 13.07
N LEU A 446 -3.74 -5.13 11.93
CA LEU A 446 -2.79 -6.18 11.58
C LEU A 446 -1.40 -5.93 12.17
N TYR A 447 -1.09 -4.67 12.52
CA TYR A 447 0.17 -4.25 13.11
C TYR A 447 -0.06 -3.37 14.33
N VAL A 448 0.96 -3.18 15.19
CA VAL A 448 0.87 -2.37 16.40
C VAL A 448 0.38 -0.93 16.10
N VAL A 449 0.91 -0.31 15.04
CA VAL A 449 0.51 1.01 14.54
C VAL A 449 0.07 0.88 13.08
N GLN A 450 -1.20 1.12 12.83
CA GLN A 450 -1.76 1.02 11.48
C GLN A 450 -2.64 2.24 11.21
N THR A 451 -2.30 2.96 10.15
CA THR A 451 -3.09 4.08 9.65
C THR A 451 -4.40 3.58 9.04
N ASN A 452 -5.48 4.34 9.24
CA ASN A 452 -6.79 4.00 8.69
C ASN A 452 -6.74 4.08 7.15
N PRO A 453 -7.11 3.00 6.42
CA PRO A 453 -7.12 3.00 4.96
C PRO A 453 -7.84 4.20 4.33
N LYS A 454 -8.93 4.68 4.95
CA LYS A 454 -9.73 5.82 4.47
C LYS A 454 -8.94 7.13 4.38
N VAL A 455 -7.95 7.31 5.26
CA VAL A 455 -7.09 8.50 5.29
C VAL A 455 -6.16 8.50 4.08
N ILE A 456 -5.47 7.38 3.85
CA ILE A 456 -4.57 7.19 2.71
C ILE A 456 -5.35 7.24 1.39
N GLU A 457 -6.52 6.59 1.35
CA GLU A 457 -7.43 6.60 0.20
C GLU A 457 -7.75 8.03 -0.24
N ARG A 458 -8.15 8.91 0.70
CA ARG A 458 -8.43 10.31 0.36
C ARG A 458 -7.21 11.02 -0.21
N CYS A 459 -6.06 10.91 0.45
CA CYS A 459 -4.82 11.54 -0.01
C CYS A 459 -4.45 11.09 -1.43
N MET A 460 -4.57 9.79 -1.69
CA MET A 460 -4.25 9.17 -2.97
C MET A 460 -5.26 9.57 -4.05
N LEU A 461 -6.56 9.46 -3.81
CA LEU A 461 -7.59 9.82 -4.79
C LEU A 461 -7.58 11.32 -5.12
N MET A 462 -7.16 12.18 -4.20
CA MET A 462 -6.99 13.61 -4.46
C MET A 462 -5.89 13.90 -5.47
N THR A 463 -4.85 13.06 -5.57
CA THR A 463 -3.59 13.44 -6.23
C THR A 463 -3.09 12.42 -7.27
N THR A 464 -3.85 11.37 -7.53
CA THR A 464 -3.49 10.29 -8.48
C THR A 464 -4.69 9.87 -9.32
N ASP A 465 -4.43 9.47 -10.55
CA ASP A 465 -5.35 8.72 -11.40
C ASP A 465 -4.94 7.22 -11.42
N PRO A 466 -5.81 6.28 -11.79
CA PRO A 466 -5.41 4.87 -11.96
C PRO A 466 -4.20 4.73 -12.90
N GLY A 467 -3.25 3.86 -12.55
CA GLY A 467 -1.97 3.70 -13.25
C GLY A 467 -0.84 4.63 -12.78
N ASP A 468 -1.12 5.68 -12.01
CA ASP A 468 -0.07 6.52 -11.41
C ASP A 468 0.77 5.74 -10.39
N LEU A 469 2.02 6.16 -10.18
CA LEU A 469 2.96 5.54 -9.23
C LEU A 469 2.87 6.19 -7.85
N VAL A 470 2.64 5.37 -6.84
CA VAL A 470 2.65 5.74 -5.41
C VAL A 470 3.88 5.15 -4.72
N LEU A 471 4.53 5.93 -3.86
CA LEU A 471 5.64 5.48 -3.03
C LEU A 471 5.31 5.68 -1.54
N ASP A 472 5.61 4.66 -0.74
CA ASP A 472 5.57 4.73 0.73
C ASP A 472 6.96 4.39 1.30
N PRO A 473 7.71 5.38 1.82
CA PRO A 473 9.03 5.15 2.40
C PRO A 473 9.04 4.46 3.76
N THR A 474 7.89 4.30 4.42
CA THR A 474 7.73 3.73 5.77
C THR A 474 6.44 2.93 5.87
N SER A 475 6.42 1.79 5.18
CA SER A 475 5.19 1.10 4.83
C SER A 475 4.48 0.37 5.97
N GLY A 476 5.21 -0.04 7.01
CA GLY A 476 4.68 -0.81 8.13
C GLY A 476 3.87 -2.02 7.66
N SER A 477 2.59 -2.05 8.05
CA SER A 477 1.61 -3.09 7.65
C SER A 477 1.20 -3.10 6.16
N GLY A 478 1.82 -2.29 5.31
CA GLY A 478 1.50 -2.21 3.87
C GLY A 478 0.15 -1.58 3.55
N THR A 479 -0.35 -0.64 4.38
CA THR A 479 -1.67 -0.03 4.14
C THR A 479 -1.69 0.80 2.85
N THR A 480 -0.62 1.53 2.54
CA THR A 480 -0.52 2.30 1.29
C THR A 480 -0.53 1.40 0.06
N ALA A 481 0.21 0.30 0.07
CA ALA A 481 0.16 -0.70 -1.00
C ALA A 481 -1.25 -1.29 -1.17
N TYR A 482 -1.90 -1.67 -0.07
CA TYR A 482 -3.26 -2.20 -0.10
C TYR A 482 -4.25 -1.21 -0.74
N VAL A 483 -4.17 0.07 -0.37
CA VAL A 483 -5.03 1.12 -0.93
C VAL A 483 -4.68 1.39 -2.40
N ALA A 484 -3.39 1.48 -2.75
CA ALA A 484 -2.95 1.67 -4.13
C ALA A 484 -3.43 0.54 -5.04
N GLU A 485 -3.27 -0.70 -4.60
CA GLU A 485 -3.76 -1.90 -5.28
C GLU A 485 -5.29 -1.87 -5.44
N GLN A 486 -6.04 -1.51 -4.38
CA GLN A 486 -7.50 -1.36 -4.45
C GLN A 486 -7.92 -0.39 -5.55
N TRP A 487 -7.19 0.71 -5.68
CA TRP A 487 -7.51 1.78 -6.60
C TRP A 487 -6.77 1.67 -7.93
N GLY A 488 -6.05 0.57 -8.21
CA GLY A 488 -5.40 0.34 -9.49
C GLY A 488 -4.23 1.28 -9.77
N ARG A 489 -3.50 1.69 -8.73
CA ARG A 489 -2.25 2.46 -8.82
C ARG A 489 -1.07 1.51 -8.74
N ARG A 490 0.03 1.86 -9.39
CA ARG A 490 1.32 1.20 -9.19
C ARG A 490 1.87 1.60 -7.83
N TRP A 491 2.54 0.69 -7.13
CA TRP A 491 3.09 1.00 -5.82
C TRP A 491 4.50 0.47 -5.58
N ILE A 492 5.27 1.25 -4.83
CA ILE A 492 6.53 0.87 -4.19
C ILE A 492 6.38 1.14 -2.69
N THR A 493 6.66 0.15 -1.86
CA THR A 493 6.63 0.29 -0.41
C THR A 493 7.93 -0.19 0.21
N ILE A 494 8.49 0.60 1.14
CA ILE A 494 9.79 0.35 1.75
C ILE A 494 9.60 0.24 3.26
N ASP A 495 10.27 -0.72 3.89
CA ASP A 495 10.45 -0.72 5.34
C ASP A 495 11.80 -1.33 5.71
N THR A 496 12.31 -0.93 6.87
CA THR A 496 13.49 -1.55 7.48
C THR A 496 13.13 -2.85 8.21
N SER A 497 11.85 -3.05 8.54
CA SER A 497 11.38 -4.17 9.35
C SER A 497 10.99 -5.40 8.54
N ARG A 498 11.65 -6.53 8.80
CA ARG A 498 11.29 -7.82 8.19
C ARG A 498 9.91 -8.30 8.64
N VAL A 499 9.58 -8.10 9.92
CA VAL A 499 8.25 -8.41 10.47
C VAL A 499 7.15 -7.60 9.77
N ALA A 500 7.37 -6.29 9.56
CA ALA A 500 6.41 -5.43 8.87
C ALA A 500 6.17 -5.90 7.43
N LEU A 501 7.24 -6.20 6.69
CA LEU A 501 7.17 -6.72 5.33
C LEU A 501 6.48 -8.09 5.26
N ALA A 502 6.78 -9.01 6.18
CA ALA A 502 6.14 -10.32 6.22
C ALA A 502 4.61 -10.21 6.40
N LEU A 503 4.16 -9.30 7.28
CA LEU A 503 2.74 -9.01 7.48
C LEU A 503 2.11 -8.32 6.27
N ALA A 504 2.78 -7.33 5.69
CA ALA A 504 2.33 -6.63 4.49
C ALA A 504 2.20 -7.60 3.29
N ARG A 505 3.19 -8.48 3.10
CA ARG A 505 3.19 -9.54 2.07
C ARG A 505 1.98 -10.46 2.23
N ALA A 506 1.79 -11.04 3.42
CA ALA A 506 0.65 -11.93 3.69
C ALA A 506 -0.69 -11.21 3.47
N ARG A 507 -0.81 -9.95 3.90
CA ARG A 507 -2.00 -9.11 3.72
C ARG A 507 -2.34 -8.90 2.24
N ILE A 508 -1.37 -8.54 1.40
CA ILE A 508 -1.60 -8.25 -0.02
C ILE A 508 -1.89 -9.53 -0.80
N MET A 509 -1.20 -10.64 -0.49
CA MET A 509 -1.45 -11.94 -1.12
C MET A 509 -2.87 -12.47 -0.89
N GLY A 510 -3.37 -12.35 0.35
CA GLY A 510 -4.71 -12.82 0.72
C GLY A 510 -5.84 -11.81 0.52
N ALA A 511 -5.53 -10.59 0.07
CA ALA A 511 -6.51 -9.53 -0.07
C ALA A 511 -7.52 -9.80 -1.19
N ARG A 512 -8.78 -9.50 -0.91
CA ARG A 512 -9.84 -9.40 -1.91
C ARG A 512 -10.06 -7.94 -2.27
N TYR A 513 -10.07 -7.64 -3.56
CA TYR A 513 -10.45 -6.35 -4.09
C TYR A 513 -11.74 -6.43 -4.94
N PRO A 514 -12.55 -5.36 -4.96
CA PRO A 514 -13.60 -5.22 -5.97
C PRO A 514 -12.97 -5.02 -7.36
N PHE A 515 -13.61 -5.55 -8.40
CA PHE A 515 -13.28 -5.22 -9.78
C PHE A 515 -14.13 -4.02 -10.22
N TYR A 516 -13.48 -2.96 -10.68
CA TYR A 516 -14.16 -1.76 -11.16
C TYR A 516 -14.25 -1.76 -12.69
N LEU A 517 -15.35 -1.23 -13.23
CA LEU A 517 -15.50 -1.08 -14.67
C LEU A 517 -14.45 -0.11 -15.21
N LEU A 518 -13.55 -0.61 -16.07
CA LEU A 518 -12.55 0.20 -16.76
C LEU A 518 -13.24 1.10 -17.78
N ALA A 519 -12.86 2.37 -17.86
CA ALA A 519 -13.36 3.29 -18.87
C ALA A 519 -13.04 2.77 -20.29
N ASP A 520 -11.84 2.19 -20.46
CA ASP A 520 -11.39 1.52 -21.67
C ASP A 520 -11.81 0.03 -21.71
N SER A 521 -13.10 -0.23 -21.55
CA SER A 521 -13.67 -1.58 -21.73
C SER A 521 -15.05 -1.50 -22.39
N ARG A 522 -15.48 -2.59 -23.03
CA ARG A 522 -16.81 -2.60 -23.68
C ARG A 522 -17.93 -2.39 -22.67
N GLU A 523 -17.80 -3.01 -21.50
CA GLU A 523 -18.75 -2.87 -20.38
C GLU A 523 -18.73 -1.44 -19.82
N GLY A 524 -17.55 -0.82 -19.71
CA GLY A 524 -17.40 0.58 -19.31
C GLY A 524 -18.01 1.57 -20.31
N GLN A 525 -17.75 1.40 -21.62
CA GLN A 525 -18.37 2.23 -22.67
C GLN A 525 -19.89 2.11 -22.67
N LEU A 526 -20.43 0.91 -22.45
CA LEU A 526 -21.88 0.70 -22.32
C LEU A 526 -22.43 1.42 -21.08
N LYS A 527 -21.70 1.33 -19.95
CA LYS A 527 -22.13 1.98 -18.70
C LYS A 527 -22.07 3.49 -18.78
N GLU A 528 -21.02 4.06 -19.38
CA GLU A 528 -20.91 5.49 -19.68
C GLU A 528 -22.05 5.98 -20.56
N ALA A 529 -22.42 5.20 -21.58
CA ALA A 529 -23.55 5.53 -22.45
C ALA A 529 -24.91 5.46 -21.74
N GLU A 530 -25.09 4.50 -20.84
CA GLU A 530 -26.27 4.42 -19.96
C GLU A 530 -26.39 5.66 -19.07
N ILE A 531 -25.28 6.08 -18.44
CA ILE A 531 -25.22 7.25 -17.56
C ILE A 531 -25.51 8.54 -18.34
N ASN A 532 -24.87 8.71 -19.50
CA ASN A 532 -25.02 9.90 -20.34
C ASN A 532 -26.31 9.86 -21.19
N ARG A 533 -27.08 8.75 -21.14
CA ARG A 533 -28.24 8.48 -22.01
C ARG A 533 -27.92 8.69 -23.50
N SER A 534 -26.70 8.30 -23.90
CA SER A 534 -26.18 8.45 -25.26
C SER A 534 -26.02 7.09 -25.94
N VAL A 535 -25.68 7.11 -27.22
CA VAL A 535 -25.28 5.88 -27.92
C VAL A 535 -23.91 5.42 -27.39
N PRO A 536 -23.69 4.11 -27.18
CA PRO A 536 -22.37 3.58 -26.82
C PRO A 536 -21.29 3.95 -27.84
N SER A 537 -20.11 4.28 -27.33
CA SER A 537 -18.93 4.49 -28.18
C SER A 537 -18.65 3.25 -29.04
N SER A 538 -18.15 3.47 -30.26
CA SER A 538 -17.68 2.43 -31.18
C SER A 538 -16.16 2.36 -31.26
N LEU A 539 -15.45 3.12 -30.42
CA LEU A 539 -14.00 3.08 -30.36
C LEU A 539 -13.50 1.70 -29.89
N PRO A 540 -12.40 1.18 -30.48
CA PRO A 540 -11.77 -0.05 -29.99
C PRO A 540 -11.33 0.13 -28.54
N VAL A 541 -11.38 -0.95 -27.77
CA VAL A 541 -10.99 -0.99 -26.36
C VAL A 541 -9.78 -1.89 -26.18
N TYR A 542 -8.87 -1.50 -25.29
CA TYR A 542 -7.62 -2.23 -25.03
C TYR A 542 -7.49 -2.70 -23.58
N GLY A 543 -8.44 -2.35 -22.71
CA GLY A 543 -8.40 -2.73 -21.29
C GLY A 543 -7.36 -1.94 -20.50
N ASN A 544 -6.97 -0.75 -20.96
CA ASN A 544 -5.91 0.02 -20.32
C ASN A 544 -6.43 0.79 -19.09
N ILE A 545 -5.89 0.43 -17.93
CA ILE A 545 -6.21 1.05 -16.65
C ILE A 545 -5.89 2.55 -16.57
N ALA A 546 -4.92 3.05 -17.35
CA ALA A 546 -4.53 4.46 -17.36
C ALA A 546 -5.67 5.40 -17.83
N HIS A 547 -6.67 4.86 -18.55
CA HIS A 547 -7.88 5.62 -18.92
C HIS A 547 -8.86 5.78 -17.75
N GLY A 548 -8.60 5.13 -16.62
CA GLY A 548 -9.37 5.22 -15.40
C GLY A 548 -10.57 4.27 -15.34
N PHE A 549 -11.44 4.54 -14.37
CA PHE A 549 -12.69 3.79 -14.16
C PHE A 549 -13.90 4.61 -14.59
N VAL A 550 -15.03 3.94 -14.74
CA VAL A 550 -16.34 4.59 -14.84
C VAL A 550 -16.79 4.97 -13.43
N PHE A 551 -16.90 6.27 -13.15
CA PHE A 551 -17.25 6.81 -11.84
C PHE A 551 -18.72 7.25 -11.77
N GLU A 552 -19.31 7.16 -10.58
CA GLU A 552 -20.59 7.80 -10.27
C GLU A 552 -20.44 9.33 -10.43
N ARG A 553 -21.44 9.95 -11.05
CA ARG A 553 -21.48 11.40 -11.27
C ARG A 553 -22.76 11.96 -10.69
N VAL A 554 -22.64 13.11 -10.04
CA VAL A 554 -23.78 13.80 -9.43
C VAL A 554 -23.98 15.17 -10.07
N PRO A 555 -25.23 15.60 -10.28
CA PRO A 555 -25.50 16.91 -10.87
C PRO A 555 -25.07 18.04 -9.92
N HIS A 556 -24.56 19.12 -10.50
CA HIS A 556 -24.20 20.36 -9.84
C HIS A 556 -24.96 21.54 -10.47
N ILE A 557 -26.24 21.68 -10.12
CA ILE A 557 -27.13 22.67 -10.75
C ILE A 557 -27.05 24.00 -10.01
N THR A 558 -26.23 24.91 -10.53
CA THR A 558 -26.07 26.27 -9.98
C THR A 558 -27.14 27.24 -10.50
N LEU A 559 -27.41 28.30 -9.74
CA LEU A 559 -28.24 29.41 -10.20
C LEU A 559 -27.76 29.94 -11.56
N LYS A 560 -26.44 30.02 -11.76
CA LYS A 560 -25.81 30.47 -13.00
C LYS A 560 -26.14 29.53 -14.18
N SER A 561 -26.11 28.21 -13.97
CA SER A 561 -26.45 27.23 -15.00
C SER A 561 -27.88 27.41 -15.53
N ILE A 562 -28.83 27.70 -14.65
CA ILE A 562 -30.24 27.93 -15.01
C ILE A 562 -30.42 29.29 -15.67
N ALA A 563 -29.83 30.34 -15.10
CA ALA A 563 -29.93 31.70 -15.62
C ALA A 563 -29.36 31.86 -17.04
N ASN A 564 -28.39 31.03 -17.43
CA ASN A 564 -27.76 31.07 -18.75
C ASN A 564 -28.36 30.08 -19.76
N ASN A 565 -29.31 29.22 -19.35
CA ASN A 565 -29.91 28.24 -20.25
C ASN A 565 -30.99 28.87 -21.15
N THR A 566 -30.64 29.13 -22.41
CA THR A 566 -31.53 29.69 -23.43
C THR A 566 -32.66 28.74 -23.86
N GLU A 567 -32.52 27.42 -23.69
CA GLU A 567 -33.58 26.47 -24.03
C GLU A 567 -34.82 26.62 -23.14
N ILE A 568 -34.65 27.17 -21.93
CA ILE A 568 -35.79 27.46 -21.05
C ILE A 568 -36.74 28.44 -21.74
N ASP A 569 -36.21 29.42 -22.47
CA ASP A 569 -37.02 30.39 -23.23
C ASP A 569 -37.76 29.67 -24.37
N VAL A 570 -37.07 28.84 -25.15
CA VAL A 570 -37.65 28.10 -26.29
C VAL A 570 -38.74 27.12 -25.84
N ILE A 571 -38.47 26.32 -24.81
CA ILE A 571 -39.43 25.35 -24.25
C ILE A 571 -40.65 26.12 -23.74
N TRP A 572 -40.43 27.23 -23.04
CA TRP A 572 -41.54 28.01 -22.55
C TRP A 572 -42.36 28.63 -23.70
N ASP A 573 -41.75 29.28 -24.66
CA ASP A 573 -42.50 29.87 -25.78
C ASP A 573 -43.31 28.81 -26.56
N LYS A 574 -42.76 27.61 -26.74
CA LYS A 574 -43.45 26.44 -27.33
C LYS A 574 -44.72 26.05 -26.56
N PHE A 575 -44.62 25.89 -25.24
CA PHE A 575 -45.79 25.53 -24.42
C PHE A 575 -46.74 26.71 -24.19
N GLN A 576 -46.28 27.96 -24.32
CA GLN A 576 -47.18 29.11 -24.20
C GLN A 576 -48.22 29.13 -25.32
N GLN A 577 -47.80 28.76 -26.54
CA GLN A 577 -48.69 28.71 -27.71
C GLN A 577 -49.88 27.74 -27.51
N THR A 578 -49.73 26.73 -26.65
CA THR A 578 -50.81 25.77 -26.33
C THR A 578 -51.55 26.12 -25.04
N LEU A 579 -50.85 26.63 -24.03
CA LEU A 579 -51.45 26.95 -22.72
C LEU A 579 -52.33 28.20 -22.74
N GLU A 580 -51.95 29.23 -23.49
CA GLU A 580 -52.70 30.48 -23.52
C GLU A 580 -54.12 30.30 -24.11
N PRO A 581 -54.32 29.61 -25.26
CA PRO A 581 -55.66 29.33 -25.77
C PRO A 581 -56.50 28.45 -24.85
N LEU A 582 -55.88 27.45 -24.19
CA LEU A 582 -56.58 26.60 -23.21
C LEU A 582 -57.03 27.41 -21.99
N ARG A 583 -56.22 28.37 -21.53
CA ARG A 583 -56.56 29.28 -20.44
C ARG A 583 -57.71 30.20 -20.84
N GLU A 584 -57.70 30.78 -22.03
CA GLU A 584 -58.79 31.64 -22.52
C GLU A 584 -60.11 30.87 -22.62
N GLN A 585 -60.07 29.63 -23.12
CA GLN A 585 -61.24 28.76 -23.18
C GLN A 585 -61.77 28.42 -21.77
N LEU A 586 -60.88 28.13 -20.83
CA LEU A 586 -61.24 27.87 -19.43
C LEU A 586 -61.85 29.10 -18.77
N ASN A 587 -61.23 30.27 -18.94
CA ASN A 587 -61.73 31.55 -18.43
C ASN A 587 -63.11 31.89 -19.00
N LYS A 588 -63.31 31.68 -20.31
CA LYS A 588 -64.61 31.87 -20.95
C LYS A 588 -65.67 30.90 -20.42
N ALA A 589 -65.30 29.64 -20.17
CA ALA A 589 -66.21 28.62 -19.65
C ALA A 589 -66.63 28.86 -18.18
N LEU A 590 -65.80 29.55 -17.40
CA LEU A 590 -66.03 29.83 -15.98
C LEU A 590 -66.41 31.30 -15.70
N GLU A 591 -66.47 32.14 -16.74
CA GLU A 591 -66.66 33.59 -16.65
C GLU A 591 -65.66 34.29 -15.72
N GLN A 592 -64.44 33.76 -15.68
CA GLN A 592 -63.33 34.29 -14.88
C GLN A 592 -62.29 34.99 -15.77
N LYS A 593 -61.35 35.69 -15.13
CA LYS A 593 -60.20 36.33 -15.79
C LYS A 593 -58.89 35.93 -15.12
N TRP A 594 -58.72 34.64 -14.87
CA TRP A 594 -57.53 34.14 -14.18
C TRP A 594 -56.28 34.29 -15.02
N GLN A 595 -55.23 34.80 -14.37
CA GLN A 595 -53.86 34.72 -14.87
C GLN A 595 -53.28 33.31 -14.67
N GLU A 596 -52.14 33.03 -15.29
CA GLU A 596 -51.53 31.68 -15.27
C GLU A 596 -51.30 31.18 -13.83
N TRP A 597 -50.93 32.07 -12.90
CA TRP A 597 -50.68 31.75 -11.49
C TRP A 597 -51.95 31.71 -10.62
N GLU A 598 -53.12 32.08 -11.15
CA GLU A 598 -54.41 32.13 -10.43
C GLU A 598 -55.30 30.93 -10.73
N VAL A 599 -54.96 30.11 -11.72
CA VAL A 599 -55.73 28.90 -12.07
C VAL A 599 -55.63 27.89 -10.91
N PRO A 600 -56.75 27.51 -10.27
CA PRO A 600 -56.74 26.56 -9.15
C PRO A 600 -56.19 25.20 -9.57
N ARG A 601 -55.56 24.45 -8.66
CA ARG A 601 -55.07 23.10 -8.96
C ARG A 601 -56.18 22.06 -9.05
N GLU A 602 -57.15 22.11 -8.16
CA GLU A 602 -58.32 21.23 -8.20
C GLU A 602 -59.48 21.93 -8.88
N ALA A 603 -60.18 21.21 -9.75
CA ALA A 603 -61.42 21.72 -10.31
C ALA A 603 -62.50 21.67 -9.23
N ASP A 604 -63.25 22.77 -9.06
CA ASP A 604 -64.38 22.78 -8.14
C ASP A 604 -65.39 21.68 -8.54
N ALA A 605 -65.92 20.98 -7.55
CA ALA A 605 -66.95 19.96 -7.75
C ALA A 605 -68.13 20.49 -8.57
N LYS A 606 -68.42 21.79 -8.48
CA LYS A 606 -69.52 22.51 -9.17
C LYS A 606 -69.22 22.89 -10.62
N TRP A 607 -67.98 22.74 -11.10
CA TRP A 607 -67.65 23.08 -12.49
C TRP A 607 -68.29 22.12 -13.49
N SER A 608 -68.62 22.65 -14.67
CA SER A 608 -69.13 21.85 -15.79
C SER A 608 -68.10 20.81 -16.24
N ASN A 609 -68.55 19.68 -16.79
CA ASN A 609 -67.65 18.64 -17.31
C ASN A 609 -66.67 19.17 -18.37
N THR A 610 -67.12 20.15 -19.18
CA THR A 610 -66.29 20.83 -20.17
C THR A 610 -65.17 21.65 -19.50
N ALA A 611 -65.49 22.41 -18.46
CA ALA A 611 -64.49 23.19 -17.72
C ALA A 611 -63.50 22.28 -16.97
N LYS A 612 -63.97 21.18 -16.37
CA LYS A 612 -63.10 20.16 -15.74
C LYS A 612 -62.12 19.54 -16.73
N LYS A 613 -62.57 19.22 -17.95
CA LYS A 613 -61.71 18.66 -19.00
C LYS A 613 -60.66 19.67 -19.49
N LEU A 614 -61.06 20.91 -19.74
CA LEU A 614 -60.15 21.99 -20.15
C LEU A 614 -59.09 22.29 -19.07
N HIS A 615 -59.51 22.30 -17.80
CA HIS A 615 -58.62 22.47 -16.66
C HIS A 615 -57.60 21.33 -16.53
N ALA A 616 -58.04 20.07 -16.66
CA ALA A 616 -57.15 18.92 -16.63
C ALA A 616 -56.10 18.96 -17.76
N GLN A 617 -56.54 19.29 -18.99
CA GLN A 617 -55.64 19.45 -20.14
C GLN A 617 -54.64 20.59 -19.95
N TRP A 618 -55.09 21.72 -19.40
CA TRP A 618 -54.20 22.84 -19.09
C TRP A 618 -53.13 22.45 -18.08
N TRP A 619 -53.50 21.77 -16.99
CA TRP A 619 -52.54 21.31 -15.99
C TRP A 619 -51.60 20.22 -16.51
N GLU A 620 -52.09 19.30 -17.33
CA GLU A 620 -51.26 18.29 -17.99
C GLU A 620 -50.15 18.95 -18.82
N GLN A 621 -50.49 19.94 -19.65
CA GLN A 621 -49.52 20.72 -20.44
C GLN A 621 -48.60 21.55 -19.55
N ARG A 622 -49.11 22.13 -18.45
CA ARG A 622 -48.31 22.91 -17.51
C ARG A 622 -47.26 22.07 -16.78
N ILE A 623 -47.62 20.84 -16.42
CA ILE A 623 -46.72 19.86 -15.80
C ILE A 623 -45.70 19.37 -16.83
N ALA A 624 -46.15 19.02 -18.04
CA ALA A 624 -45.27 18.61 -19.13
C ALA A 624 -44.21 19.67 -19.43
N ARG A 625 -44.61 20.95 -19.46
CA ARG A 625 -43.68 22.08 -19.62
C ARG A 625 -42.58 22.09 -18.56
N GLN A 626 -42.96 21.99 -17.29
CA GLN A 626 -41.95 22.02 -16.23
C GLN A 626 -41.05 20.79 -16.29
N ARG A 627 -41.60 19.62 -16.60
CA ARG A 627 -40.80 18.40 -16.79
C ARG A 627 -39.77 18.57 -17.91
N GLU A 628 -40.14 19.21 -19.02
CA GLU A 628 -39.24 19.49 -20.14
C GLU A 628 -38.17 20.55 -19.76
N ILE A 629 -38.54 21.60 -19.00
CA ILE A 629 -37.59 22.58 -18.47
C ILE A 629 -36.59 21.93 -17.48
N ASP A 630 -37.10 21.16 -16.52
CA ASP A 630 -36.27 20.44 -15.54
C ASP A 630 -35.33 19.45 -16.24
N ALA A 631 -35.80 18.77 -17.29
CA ALA A 631 -34.99 17.89 -18.11
C ALA A 631 -33.88 18.64 -18.85
N SER A 632 -34.17 19.83 -19.42
CA SER A 632 -33.15 20.68 -20.05
C SER A 632 -32.12 21.18 -19.03
N ILE A 633 -32.57 21.58 -17.83
CA ILE A 633 -31.66 21.98 -16.73
C ILE A 633 -30.76 20.82 -16.34
N ALA A 634 -31.30 19.61 -16.17
CA ALA A 634 -30.53 18.43 -15.82
C ALA A 634 -29.56 18.00 -16.94
N ALA A 635 -29.97 18.12 -18.21
CA ALA A 635 -29.14 17.75 -19.36
C ALA A 635 -27.95 18.71 -19.56
N LYS A 636 -28.11 19.99 -19.21
CA LYS A 636 -27.05 21.00 -19.27
C LYS A 636 -26.33 21.24 -17.94
N ALA A 637 -26.65 20.46 -16.92
CA ALA A 637 -25.99 20.55 -15.64
C ALA A 637 -24.53 20.13 -15.78
N GLU A 638 -23.65 20.83 -15.09
CA GLU A 638 -22.31 20.31 -14.81
C GLU A 638 -22.43 19.12 -13.84
N PHE A 639 -21.45 18.23 -13.86
CA PHE A 639 -21.41 17.07 -12.99
C PHE A 639 -20.14 17.08 -12.14
N GLU A 640 -20.27 16.62 -10.91
CA GLU A 640 -19.14 16.32 -10.03
C GLU A 640 -18.87 14.82 -10.06
N PHE A 641 -17.61 14.45 -10.23
CA PHE A 641 -17.16 13.05 -10.20
C PHE A 641 -16.92 12.59 -8.77
N LEU A 642 -17.45 11.42 -8.43
CA LEU A 642 -17.18 10.75 -7.17
C LEU A 642 -16.07 9.71 -7.38
N TYR A 643 -14.82 10.15 -7.22
CA TYR A 643 -13.63 9.32 -7.45
C TYR A 643 -13.49 8.14 -6.47
N ASP A 644 -14.17 8.20 -5.34
CA ASP A 644 -14.31 7.13 -4.34
C ASP A 644 -15.48 6.17 -4.66
N LYS A 645 -16.21 6.40 -5.75
CA LYS A 645 -17.36 5.58 -6.18
C LYS A 645 -17.32 5.16 -7.65
N PRO A 646 -16.36 4.31 -8.04
CA PRO A 646 -16.42 3.62 -9.32
C PRO A 646 -17.53 2.56 -9.33
N TYR A 647 -18.07 2.26 -10.51
CA TYR A 647 -19.04 1.18 -10.67
C TYR A 647 -18.35 -0.19 -10.57
N ASP A 648 -18.96 -1.10 -9.80
CA ASP A 648 -18.46 -2.44 -9.54
C ASP A 648 -18.97 -3.48 -10.56
N ASP A 649 -18.08 -4.37 -11.03
CA ASP A 649 -18.49 -5.59 -11.71
C ASP A 649 -18.62 -6.73 -10.70
N LYS A 650 -19.86 -7.01 -10.29
CA LYS A 650 -20.18 -8.05 -9.31
C LYS A 650 -19.95 -9.48 -9.82
N LYS A 651 -19.72 -9.67 -11.13
CA LYS A 651 -19.42 -10.99 -11.71
C LYS A 651 -17.96 -11.38 -11.52
N ARG A 652 -17.09 -10.43 -11.20
CA ARG A 652 -15.65 -10.63 -11.06
C ARG A 652 -15.19 -10.40 -9.63
N VAL A 653 -14.18 -11.14 -9.21
CA VAL A 653 -13.46 -10.93 -7.95
C VAL A 653 -12.02 -10.63 -8.31
N ARG A 654 -11.48 -9.56 -7.74
CA ARG A 654 -10.11 -9.16 -8.00
C ARG A 654 -9.18 -9.61 -6.86
N VAL A 655 -8.03 -10.16 -7.22
CA VAL A 655 -6.88 -10.38 -6.32
C VAL A 655 -5.77 -9.38 -6.66
N ALA A 656 -4.77 -9.25 -5.81
CA ALA A 656 -3.64 -8.36 -6.10
C ALA A 656 -2.92 -8.78 -7.41
N GLY A 657 -2.48 -7.78 -8.17
CA GLY A 657 -1.59 -7.95 -9.31
C GLY A 657 -0.21 -8.48 -8.93
N PRO A 658 0.65 -8.74 -9.92
CA PRO A 658 2.00 -9.26 -9.69
C PRO A 658 2.88 -8.26 -8.94
N PHE A 659 3.61 -8.74 -7.93
CA PHE A 659 4.55 -7.93 -7.17
C PHE A 659 5.83 -8.70 -6.81
N THR A 660 6.90 -7.96 -6.55
CA THR A 660 8.22 -8.47 -6.13
C THR A 660 8.51 -8.12 -4.69
N VAL A 661 9.22 -9.01 -4.00
CA VAL A 661 9.90 -8.72 -2.73
C VAL A 661 11.38 -8.53 -3.04
N GLU A 662 11.95 -7.42 -2.57
CA GLU A 662 13.29 -6.98 -2.93
C GLU A 662 14.07 -6.56 -1.68
N SER A 663 15.40 -6.53 -1.75
CA SER A 663 16.24 -6.05 -0.64
C SER A 663 17.54 -5.39 -1.11
N LEU A 664 18.19 -4.68 -0.17
CA LEU A 664 19.55 -4.18 -0.34
C LEU A 664 20.63 -5.26 -0.17
N SER A 665 20.33 -6.35 0.55
CA SER A 665 21.26 -7.44 0.87
C SER A 665 20.79 -8.79 0.31
N PRO A 666 21.58 -9.45 -0.54
CA PRO A 666 21.25 -10.77 -1.10
C PRO A 666 21.37 -11.87 -0.03
N HIS A 667 20.35 -12.73 0.10
CA HIS A 667 20.46 -14.03 0.79
C HIS A 667 20.62 -15.10 -0.29
N ARG A 668 21.81 -15.67 -0.47
CA ARG A 668 22.10 -16.53 -1.63
C ARG A 668 22.07 -18.02 -1.30
N VAL A 669 21.50 -18.80 -2.22
CA VAL A 669 21.65 -20.26 -2.31
C VAL A 669 22.62 -20.61 -3.45
N LEU A 670 23.45 -21.63 -3.24
CA LEU A 670 24.49 -22.10 -4.17
C LEU A 670 23.91 -23.17 -5.12
N GLY A 671 24.17 -23.03 -6.42
CA GLY A 671 23.96 -24.04 -7.46
C GLY A 671 25.30 -24.68 -7.88
N VAL A 672 25.28 -25.99 -8.16
CA VAL A 672 26.42 -26.82 -8.61
C VAL A 672 26.01 -27.46 -9.95
N ASP A 673 26.96 -27.64 -10.88
CA ASP A 673 26.69 -28.24 -12.21
C ASP A 673 26.60 -29.80 -12.18
N GLU A 674 26.58 -30.42 -13.37
CA GLU A 674 26.37 -31.87 -13.54
C GLU A 674 27.61 -32.73 -13.26
N ASP A 675 28.80 -32.14 -13.10
CA ASP A 675 30.07 -32.85 -12.87
C ASP A 675 30.69 -32.59 -11.47
N ASP A 676 29.92 -32.01 -10.54
CA ASP A 676 30.35 -31.71 -9.15
C ASP A 676 31.56 -30.73 -9.06
N GLU A 677 31.78 -29.85 -10.06
CA GLU A 677 32.78 -28.77 -9.99
C GLU A 677 32.14 -27.39 -9.75
N LEU A 678 32.80 -26.57 -8.92
CA LEU A 678 32.41 -25.19 -8.62
C LEU A 678 32.98 -24.26 -9.70
N ILE A 679 32.12 -23.51 -10.42
CA ILE A 679 32.61 -22.37 -11.22
C ILE A 679 32.84 -21.20 -10.25
N ASP A 680 33.99 -21.22 -9.56
CA ASP A 680 34.52 -20.08 -8.82
C ASP A 680 35.73 -19.51 -9.59
N GLY A 681 35.64 -18.23 -9.95
CA GLY A 681 36.55 -17.60 -10.86
C GLY A 681 36.95 -16.20 -10.41
N VAL A 682 37.36 -16.02 -9.15
CA VAL A 682 38.12 -14.83 -8.73
C VAL A 682 39.16 -15.19 -7.66
N ALA A 683 40.31 -15.69 -8.11
CA ALA A 683 41.54 -15.64 -7.33
C ALA A 683 42.40 -14.51 -7.90
N GLU A 684 42.41 -13.35 -7.23
CA GLU A 684 43.58 -12.46 -7.04
C GLU A 684 43.11 -11.12 -6.44
N ASP A 685 43.30 -10.96 -5.13
CA ASP A 685 43.73 -9.70 -4.47
C ASP A 685 43.66 -9.88 -2.93
N ARG A 686 44.70 -10.48 -2.34
CA ARG A 686 44.77 -10.78 -0.89
C ARG A 686 45.98 -10.21 -0.16
N ALA A 687 46.66 -9.20 -0.69
CA ALA A 687 48.00 -8.87 -0.19
C ALA A 687 48.11 -7.75 0.87
N ASN A 688 47.06 -6.99 1.26
CA ASN A 688 47.29 -5.90 2.24
C ASN A 688 46.13 -5.46 3.16
N TYR A 689 45.04 -6.24 3.28
CA TYR A 689 43.89 -5.87 4.15
C TYR A 689 43.69 -6.78 5.38
N GLY A 690 44.31 -7.96 5.45
CA GLY A 690 43.89 -9.04 6.36
C GLY A 690 44.25 -8.91 7.86
N GLN A 691 45.23 -8.08 8.26
CA GLN A 691 45.67 -8.02 9.67
C GLN A 691 44.77 -7.16 10.58
N ASP A 692 44.04 -6.20 10.03
CA ASP A 692 43.20 -5.28 10.81
C ASP A 692 41.83 -5.90 11.14
N PHE A 693 41.25 -6.63 10.19
CA PHE A 693 39.94 -7.29 10.33
C PHE A 693 39.92 -8.42 11.38
N ALA A 694 40.88 -9.35 11.32
CA ALA A 694 40.94 -10.47 12.28
C ALA A 694 41.12 -10.00 13.74
N SER A 695 41.91 -8.94 13.94
CA SER A 695 42.13 -8.32 15.25
C SER A 695 40.83 -7.69 15.80
N MET A 696 40.06 -7.01 14.95
CA MET A 696 38.75 -6.44 15.29
C MET A 696 37.73 -7.53 15.67
N VAL A 697 37.66 -8.61 14.90
CA VAL A 697 36.79 -9.77 15.18
C VAL A 697 37.07 -10.35 16.56
N LEU A 698 38.35 -10.58 16.89
CA LEU A 698 38.76 -11.18 18.17
C LEU A 698 38.42 -10.27 19.37
N ALA A 699 38.60 -8.95 19.22
CA ALA A 699 38.22 -7.99 20.27
C ALA A 699 36.71 -8.02 20.56
N ASN A 700 35.90 -8.17 19.51
CA ASN A 700 34.45 -8.27 19.62
C ASN A 700 34.01 -9.63 20.18
N LEU A 701 34.63 -10.71 19.74
CA LEU A 701 34.35 -12.08 20.21
C LEU A 701 34.65 -12.22 21.71
N LYS A 702 35.74 -11.60 22.19
CA LYS A 702 36.10 -11.56 23.62
C LYS A 702 35.06 -10.84 24.49
N THR A 703 34.38 -9.83 23.94
CA THR A 703 33.42 -9.00 24.67
C THR A 703 31.98 -9.55 24.58
N ALA A 704 31.58 -9.95 23.38
CA ALA A 704 30.21 -10.39 23.06
C ALA A 704 29.97 -11.87 23.36
N GLY A 705 30.99 -12.73 23.27
CA GLY A 705 30.83 -14.20 23.28
C GLY A 705 30.02 -14.69 22.07
N VAL A 706 29.71 -15.99 22.05
CA VAL A 706 28.84 -16.60 21.02
C VAL A 706 27.49 -16.93 21.65
N GLN A 707 26.40 -16.36 21.12
CA GLN A 707 25.04 -16.48 21.70
C GLN A 707 24.11 -17.35 20.84
N GLN A 708 23.15 -18.03 21.46
CA GLN A 708 22.15 -18.89 20.81
C GLN A 708 20.70 -18.36 20.89
N LYS A 709 19.71 -19.14 20.41
CA LYS A 709 18.28 -18.77 20.27
C LYS A 709 17.66 -18.34 21.63
N ASN A 710 18.01 -19.03 22.73
CA ASN A 710 17.63 -18.69 24.11
C ASN A 710 18.67 -17.80 24.80
N LYS A 711 18.23 -16.79 25.57
CA LYS A 711 19.11 -15.82 26.26
C LYS A 711 20.06 -16.45 27.29
N ASP A 712 19.72 -17.64 27.78
CA ASP A 712 20.45 -18.33 28.85
C ASP A 712 21.63 -19.19 28.33
N ASP A 713 21.69 -19.42 27.01
CA ASP A 713 22.66 -20.31 26.36
C ASP A 713 23.73 -19.51 25.60
N LYS A 714 24.76 -19.09 26.34
CA LYS A 714 25.86 -18.27 25.84
C LYS A 714 27.22 -18.89 26.13
N ILE A 715 28.06 -19.02 25.10
CA ILE A 715 29.48 -19.37 25.26
C ILE A 715 30.24 -18.09 25.62
N GLU A 716 30.65 -17.98 26.89
CA GLU A 716 31.55 -16.93 27.38
C GLU A 716 32.98 -17.47 27.49
N PHE A 717 33.91 -16.80 26.80
CA PHE A 717 35.33 -17.15 26.86
C PHE A 717 35.96 -16.58 28.14
N ALA A 718 36.55 -17.43 28.96
CA ALA A 718 37.37 -17.05 30.12
C ALA A 718 38.71 -16.41 29.68
N SER A 719 39.27 -16.86 28.56
CA SER A 719 40.42 -16.24 27.90
C SER A 719 40.30 -16.41 26.39
N LEU A 720 40.79 -15.43 25.63
CA LEU A 720 40.90 -15.47 24.18
C LEU A 720 42.25 -14.85 23.80
N GLU A 721 43.17 -15.67 23.28
CA GLU A 721 44.53 -15.28 22.96
C GLU A 721 44.83 -15.56 21.47
N PRO A 722 45.46 -14.64 20.73
CA PRO A 722 45.89 -14.89 19.36
C PRO A 722 46.80 -16.11 19.27
N TRP A 723 46.60 -16.94 18.26
CA TRP A 723 47.37 -18.16 18.02
C TRP A 723 48.04 -18.05 16.65
N PRO A 724 49.36 -18.34 16.52
CA PRO A 724 50.07 -18.24 15.26
C PRO A 724 49.82 -19.47 14.39
N GLY A 725 48.55 -19.70 14.03
CA GLY A 725 48.11 -20.76 13.13
C GLY A 725 47.99 -20.28 11.68
N ASP A 726 47.94 -21.22 10.75
CA ASP A 726 47.77 -20.96 9.31
C ASP A 726 46.31 -20.57 8.99
N LEU A 727 45.34 -21.23 9.62
CA LEU A 727 43.90 -20.92 9.50
C LEU A 727 43.27 -20.60 10.88
N VAL A 728 43.73 -21.23 11.95
CA VAL A 728 43.27 -20.94 13.32
C VAL A 728 43.94 -19.65 13.84
N CYS A 729 43.14 -18.60 14.01
CA CYS A 729 43.61 -17.26 14.36
C CYS A 729 43.75 -17.01 15.86
N ALA A 730 43.04 -17.77 16.70
CA ALA A 730 43.07 -17.62 18.16
C ALA A 730 42.67 -18.90 18.92
N GLU A 731 43.14 -19.01 20.16
CA GLU A 731 42.69 -20.00 21.15
C GLU A 731 41.74 -19.33 22.16
N GLY A 732 40.52 -19.84 22.28
CA GLY A 732 39.56 -19.49 23.31
C GLY A 732 39.44 -20.58 24.38
N ARG A 733 39.39 -20.22 25.67
CA ARG A 733 39.04 -21.15 26.75
C ARG A 733 37.68 -20.80 27.30
N TYR A 734 36.78 -21.77 27.40
CA TYR A 734 35.43 -21.57 27.94
C TYR A 734 35.06 -22.72 28.90
N LEU A 735 34.08 -22.47 29.77
CA LEU A 735 33.59 -23.46 30.73
C LEU A 735 32.33 -24.13 30.17
N GLU A 736 32.34 -25.46 30.10
CA GLU A 736 31.19 -26.27 29.73
C GLU A 736 30.86 -27.19 30.91
N ASN A 737 29.71 -26.98 31.57
CA ASN A 737 29.31 -27.72 32.78
C ASN A 737 30.38 -27.76 33.89
N GLY A 738 31.14 -26.68 34.07
CA GLY A 738 32.24 -26.58 35.05
C GLY A 738 33.56 -27.23 34.62
N THR A 739 33.63 -27.82 33.43
CA THR A 739 34.85 -28.39 32.85
C THR A 739 35.48 -27.40 31.87
N PRO A 740 36.77 -27.05 31.99
CA PRO A 740 37.42 -26.14 31.05
C PRO A 740 37.68 -26.84 29.70
N LYS A 741 37.16 -26.28 28.61
CA LYS A 741 37.41 -26.72 27.22
C LYS A 741 38.15 -25.67 26.41
N ARG A 742 38.87 -26.13 25.38
CA ARG A 742 39.63 -25.28 24.45
C ARG A 742 38.92 -25.19 23.09
N ALA A 743 38.69 -23.98 22.60
CA ALA A 743 38.12 -23.70 21.29
C ALA A 743 39.19 -23.09 20.38
N GLY A 744 39.40 -23.66 19.19
CA GLY A 744 40.11 -22.98 18.11
C GLY A 744 39.17 -22.00 17.41
N ILE A 745 39.62 -20.79 17.10
CA ILE A 745 38.81 -19.80 16.39
C ILE A 745 39.33 -19.63 14.96
N LEU A 746 38.48 -19.92 13.98
CA LEU A 746 38.71 -19.58 12.58
C LEU A 746 37.97 -18.28 12.25
N ILE A 747 38.64 -17.37 11.54
CA ILE A 747 38.04 -16.12 11.06
C ILE A 747 38.00 -16.19 9.53
N GLY A 748 36.78 -16.23 9.00
CA GLY A 748 36.54 -16.20 7.57
C GLY A 748 36.91 -14.87 6.92
N PRO A 749 36.99 -14.84 5.58
CA PRO A 749 37.29 -13.61 4.86
C PRO A 749 36.20 -12.54 5.09
N GLU A 750 36.61 -11.27 5.12
CA GLU A 750 35.72 -10.10 5.23
C GLU A 750 34.72 -10.04 4.07
N PHE A 751 35.20 -10.34 2.87
CA PHE A 751 34.42 -10.47 1.64
C PHE A 751 34.62 -11.89 1.09
N GLY A 752 33.64 -12.77 1.31
CA GLY A 752 33.67 -14.16 0.84
C GLY A 752 32.99 -15.14 1.78
N THR A 753 33.13 -16.43 1.50
CA THR A 753 32.61 -17.54 2.31
C THR A 753 33.76 -18.37 2.86
N VAL A 754 33.55 -19.00 4.02
CA VAL A 754 34.45 -20.07 4.50
C VAL A 754 34.10 -21.37 3.81
N SER A 755 35.09 -22.02 3.19
CA SER A 755 34.89 -23.28 2.47
C SER A 755 34.98 -24.51 3.37
N ARG A 756 34.49 -25.67 2.89
CA ARG A 756 34.67 -26.93 3.64
C ARG A 756 36.14 -27.31 3.76
N ALA A 757 36.95 -27.04 2.74
CA ALA A 757 38.39 -27.29 2.81
C ALA A 757 39.01 -26.45 3.93
N ASP A 758 38.66 -25.16 4.02
CA ASP A 758 39.09 -24.28 5.10
C ASP A 758 38.64 -24.79 6.47
N LEU A 759 37.40 -25.26 6.61
CA LEU A 759 36.91 -25.86 7.87
C LEU A 759 37.60 -27.17 8.21
N VAL A 760 37.90 -28.01 7.23
CA VAL A 760 38.56 -29.31 7.43
C VAL A 760 40.00 -29.10 7.85
N ASP A 761 40.71 -28.20 7.18
CA ASP A 761 42.11 -27.90 7.48
C ASP A 761 42.22 -27.11 8.80
N ALA A 762 41.33 -26.15 9.07
CA ALA A 762 41.25 -25.49 10.38
C ALA A 762 40.84 -26.46 11.51
N ALA A 763 39.98 -27.44 11.26
CA ALA A 763 39.59 -28.44 12.26
C ALA A 763 40.72 -29.45 12.51
N ARG A 764 41.52 -29.79 11.50
CA ARG A 764 42.72 -30.62 11.63
C ARG A 764 43.78 -29.86 12.45
N GLU A 765 44.02 -28.60 12.11
CA GLU A 765 44.92 -27.71 12.84
C GLU A 765 44.49 -27.51 14.30
N ALA A 766 43.20 -27.26 14.56
CA ALA A 766 42.66 -27.17 15.91
C ALA A 766 42.80 -28.50 16.68
N GLY A 767 42.64 -29.63 15.99
CA GLY A 767 42.82 -30.97 16.56
C GLY A 767 44.27 -31.26 16.96
N ASP A 768 45.24 -30.84 16.14
CA ASP A 768 46.68 -30.96 16.37
C ASP A 768 47.15 -30.00 17.47
N ALA A 769 46.54 -28.82 17.58
CA ALA A 769 46.74 -27.85 18.67
C ALA A 769 46.10 -28.30 20.00
N GLY A 770 45.36 -29.40 20.01
CA GLY A 770 44.69 -29.96 21.19
C GLY A 770 43.48 -29.16 21.66
N CYS A 771 42.77 -28.49 20.74
CA CYS A 771 41.45 -27.92 20.99
C CYS A 771 40.38 -29.02 21.00
N ASP A 772 39.25 -28.78 21.68
CA ASP A 772 38.10 -29.70 21.76
C ASP A 772 37.01 -29.36 20.73
N VAL A 773 36.93 -28.09 20.32
CA VAL A 773 35.95 -27.56 19.37
C VAL A 773 36.62 -26.53 18.44
N LEU A 774 36.14 -26.42 17.22
CA LEU A 774 36.46 -25.32 16.30
C LEU A 774 35.24 -24.41 16.22
N ILE A 775 35.40 -23.13 16.52
CA ILE A 775 34.40 -22.10 16.26
C ILE A 775 34.85 -21.35 15.01
N ALA A 776 34.24 -21.69 13.88
CA ALA A 776 34.36 -20.89 12.68
C ALA A 776 33.48 -19.66 12.84
N CYS A 777 34.05 -18.48 12.65
CA CYS A 777 33.33 -17.23 12.57
C CYS A 777 33.44 -16.76 11.13
N ALA A 778 32.32 -16.50 10.48
CA ALA A 778 32.30 -15.98 9.11
C ALA A 778 30.99 -15.23 8.87
N PHE A 779 31.00 -14.25 7.96
CA PHE A 779 29.75 -13.64 7.51
C PHE A 779 28.87 -14.67 6.77
N ASN A 780 29.50 -15.60 6.03
CA ASN A 780 28.84 -16.67 5.27
C ASN A 780 29.73 -17.95 5.18
N TYR A 781 29.11 -19.11 4.93
CA TYR A 781 29.75 -20.43 4.76
C TYR A 781 29.33 -21.05 3.41
N ASP A 782 30.20 -21.82 2.75
CA ASP A 782 29.79 -22.60 1.57
C ASP A 782 28.87 -23.78 1.96
N ALA A 783 28.17 -24.40 1.00
CA ALA A 783 27.20 -25.46 1.30
C ALA A 783 27.84 -26.70 1.96
N PRO A 784 28.97 -27.26 1.47
CA PRO A 784 29.65 -28.36 2.14
C PRO A 784 30.20 -27.97 3.53
N ALA A 785 30.59 -26.72 3.75
CA ALA A 785 31.00 -26.17 5.04
C ALA A 785 29.81 -26.05 5.98
N SER A 786 28.63 -25.69 5.45
CA SER A 786 27.36 -25.58 6.17
C SER A 786 26.80 -26.92 6.62
N GLU A 787 27.09 -28.01 5.89
CA GLU A 787 26.79 -29.39 6.30
C GLU A 787 27.87 -30.00 7.21
N PHE A 788 29.09 -29.45 7.21
CA PHE A 788 30.20 -29.97 8.00
C PHE A 788 30.13 -29.58 9.48
N SER A 789 29.70 -30.50 10.34
CA SER A 789 29.49 -30.26 11.78
C SER A 789 30.55 -30.91 12.68
N LYS A 790 31.37 -31.83 12.13
CA LYS A 790 32.35 -32.59 12.91
C LYS A 790 33.47 -33.15 12.04
N LEU A 791 34.69 -33.11 12.57
CA LEU A 791 35.86 -33.84 12.04
C LEU A 791 36.49 -34.69 13.14
N GLY A 792 36.30 -36.01 13.08
CA GLY A 792 36.83 -36.92 14.11
C GLY A 792 36.29 -36.59 15.51
N ARG A 793 37.16 -36.13 16.42
CA ARG A 793 36.78 -35.70 17.77
C ARG A 793 36.40 -34.21 17.88
N ILE A 794 36.70 -33.40 16.88
CA ILE A 794 36.51 -31.94 16.89
C ILE A 794 35.14 -31.61 16.32
N HIS A 795 34.31 -30.93 17.11
CA HIS A 795 33.05 -30.36 16.63
C HIS A 795 33.29 -29.00 15.99
N VAL A 796 32.59 -28.69 14.89
CA VAL A 796 32.71 -27.43 14.17
C VAL A 796 31.44 -26.61 14.36
N LEU A 797 31.56 -25.53 15.13
CA LEU A 797 30.50 -24.56 15.39
C LEU A 797 30.64 -23.40 14.41
N LYS A 798 29.59 -23.16 13.63
CA LYS A 798 29.52 -22.06 12.68
C LYS A 798 28.81 -20.88 13.33
N ALA A 799 29.60 -19.89 13.75
CA ALA A 799 29.11 -18.62 14.24
C ALA A 799 28.98 -17.66 13.05
N ARG A 800 27.77 -17.22 12.74
CA ARG A 800 27.59 -16.19 11.72
C ARG A 800 27.98 -14.85 12.31
N MET A 801 28.98 -14.20 11.70
CA MET A 801 29.32 -12.82 11.99
C MET A 801 28.22 -11.94 11.43
N ASN A 802 27.70 -11.05 12.25
CA ASN A 802 26.80 -10.02 11.77
C ASN A 802 27.59 -8.98 10.97
N ALA A 803 27.05 -8.49 9.83
CA ALA A 803 27.62 -7.44 8.97
C ALA A 803 28.06 -6.18 9.74
N ASP A 804 27.52 -6.00 10.94
CA ASP A 804 27.83 -4.94 11.91
C ASP A 804 29.16 -5.09 12.67
N LEU A 805 29.97 -6.12 12.39
CA LEU A 805 31.27 -6.33 13.04
C LEU A 805 32.22 -5.13 12.88
N HIS A 806 32.08 -4.38 11.78
CA HIS A 806 32.81 -3.14 11.50
C HIS A 806 32.41 -1.93 12.36
N MET A 807 31.34 -2.04 13.16
CA MET A 807 30.79 -0.94 13.98
C MET A 807 30.79 -1.25 15.50
N ALA A 808 31.54 -2.27 15.93
CA ALA A 808 31.44 -2.82 17.28
C ALA A 808 32.04 -1.95 18.40
N GLU A 809 33.00 -1.06 18.10
CA GLU A 809 33.51 -0.08 19.06
C GLU A 809 32.41 0.88 19.55
N ASP A 810 31.46 1.21 18.68
CA ASP A 810 30.32 2.08 18.99
C ASP A 810 29.24 1.36 19.81
N LEU A 811 29.21 0.02 19.86
CA LEU A 811 28.17 -0.79 20.52
C LEU A 811 28.44 -1.12 22.01
N LYS A 812 29.57 -0.66 22.59
CA LYS A 812 30.03 -1.01 23.95
C LYS A 812 29.07 -0.63 25.12
N ASN A 813 28.17 0.35 24.96
CA ASN A 813 27.38 0.92 26.07
C ASN A 813 25.92 0.44 26.18
N THR A 814 25.43 -0.42 25.27
CA THR A 814 24.01 -0.83 25.21
C THR A 814 23.70 -2.15 25.90
N GLY A 815 24.69 -2.82 26.50
CA GLY A 815 24.56 -4.22 26.88
C GLY A 815 24.67 -5.13 25.65
N LYS A 816 25.40 -6.22 25.82
CA LYS A 816 25.84 -7.24 24.85
C LYS A 816 24.83 -7.49 23.70
N GLY A 817 24.93 -6.71 22.61
CA GLY A 817 24.26 -7.00 21.34
C GLY A 817 24.85 -8.24 20.69
N ASN A 818 24.01 -9.03 20.01
CA ASN A 818 24.39 -10.35 19.49
C ASN A 818 25.18 -10.21 18.18
N LEU A 819 26.49 -10.07 18.30
CA LEU A 819 27.41 -9.96 17.14
C LEU A 819 27.70 -11.30 16.46
N PHE A 820 27.47 -12.42 17.16
CA PHE A 820 27.75 -13.77 16.70
C PHE A 820 26.58 -14.69 17.08
N VAL A 821 25.85 -15.19 16.07
CA VAL A 821 24.65 -16.05 16.25
C VAL A 821 24.83 -17.37 15.50
N ILE A 822 24.42 -18.47 16.12
CA ILE A 822 24.38 -19.81 15.51
C ILE A 822 22.99 -20.00 14.89
N PHE A 823 22.91 -20.28 13.58
CA PHE A 823 21.66 -20.53 12.85
C PHE A 823 21.58 -22.00 12.41
N GLY A 824 20.38 -22.60 12.41
CA GLY A 824 20.14 -23.94 11.87
C GLY A 824 19.27 -23.92 10.61
N GLU A 825 19.47 -24.89 9.72
CA GLU A 825 18.77 -24.98 8.44
C GLU A 825 17.29 -25.37 8.60
N PRO A 826 16.42 -25.09 7.61
CA PRO A 826 15.07 -25.66 7.64
C PRO A 826 15.15 -27.19 7.54
N ASP A 827 14.54 -27.90 8.49
CA ASP A 827 14.43 -29.36 8.45
C ASP A 827 13.25 -29.75 7.56
N VAL A 828 13.59 -30.28 6.38
CA VAL A 828 12.64 -30.59 5.31
C VAL A 828 12.76 -32.06 4.93
N ASP A 829 11.65 -32.78 5.00
CA ASP A 829 11.53 -34.13 4.48
C ASP A 829 10.86 -34.12 3.10
N VAL A 830 11.25 -35.05 2.24
CA VAL A 830 10.67 -35.21 0.90
C VAL A 830 10.01 -36.56 0.82
N LEU A 831 8.71 -36.56 0.61
CA LEU A 831 7.82 -37.72 0.61
C LEU A 831 7.36 -38.02 -0.82
N GLY A 832 7.21 -39.31 -1.14
CA GLY A 832 6.46 -39.74 -2.32
C GLY A 832 4.95 -39.71 -2.05
N THR A 833 4.14 -39.89 -3.10
CA THR A 833 2.65 -39.94 -3.02
C THR A 833 2.09 -40.97 -2.01
N LYS A 834 2.88 -41.98 -1.63
CA LYS A 834 2.52 -42.99 -0.61
C LYS A 834 2.89 -42.59 0.83
N GLY A 835 3.45 -41.39 1.04
CA GLY A 835 3.82 -40.86 2.36
C GLY A 835 5.14 -41.40 2.93
N SER A 836 5.88 -42.22 2.19
CA SER A 836 7.22 -42.67 2.56
C SER A 836 8.26 -41.62 2.17
N SER A 837 9.22 -41.33 3.06
CA SER A 837 10.37 -40.48 2.75
C SER A 837 11.19 -41.11 1.62
N ILE A 838 11.44 -40.30 0.60
CA ILE A 838 12.27 -40.62 -0.57
C ILE A 838 13.61 -39.87 -0.52
N ARG A 839 13.80 -39.02 0.50
CA ARG A 839 15.07 -38.37 0.81
C ARG A 839 16.02 -39.38 1.45
N LYS A 840 17.17 -39.62 0.83
CA LYS A 840 18.25 -40.44 1.40
C LYS A 840 19.51 -39.60 1.51
N TYR A 841 20.14 -39.63 2.67
CA TYR A 841 21.44 -39.00 2.88
C TYR A 841 22.55 -40.01 2.64
N ASP A 842 23.43 -39.75 1.67
CA ASP A 842 24.52 -40.67 1.30
C ASP A 842 25.84 -40.43 2.07
N GLY A 843 25.85 -39.46 3.00
CA GLY A 843 27.04 -39.03 3.73
C GLY A 843 27.76 -37.81 3.12
N LYS A 844 27.33 -37.34 1.94
CA LYS A 844 27.86 -36.16 1.25
C LYS A 844 26.79 -35.22 0.69
N ARG A 845 25.61 -35.72 0.29
CA ARG A 845 24.48 -34.95 -0.22
C ARG A 845 23.14 -35.66 -0.02
N ASP A 846 22.06 -34.89 -0.11
CA ASP A 846 20.70 -35.42 -0.18
C ASP A 846 20.40 -35.97 -1.59
N ILE A 847 20.02 -37.24 -1.69
CA ILE A 847 19.56 -37.89 -2.93
C ILE A 847 18.04 -38.04 -2.86
N ILE A 848 17.35 -37.50 -3.88
CA ILE A 848 15.90 -37.63 -4.07
C ILE A 848 15.67 -38.31 -5.41
N GLU A 849 15.29 -39.58 -5.37
CA GLU A 849 14.91 -40.38 -6.55
C GLU A 849 13.39 -40.49 -6.62
N VAL A 850 12.79 -39.94 -7.68
CA VAL A 850 11.33 -39.96 -7.86
C VAL A 850 10.93 -41.14 -8.75
N PRO A 851 10.12 -42.10 -8.25
CA PRO A 851 9.61 -43.18 -9.07
C PRO A 851 8.79 -42.65 -10.26
N THR A 852 8.92 -43.30 -11.42
CA THR A 852 8.27 -42.87 -12.65
C THR A 852 6.74 -42.81 -12.49
N GLY A 853 6.17 -41.62 -12.62
CA GLY A 853 4.72 -41.35 -12.47
C GLY A 853 4.25 -41.00 -11.05
N GLU A 854 5.16 -40.86 -10.08
CA GLU A 854 4.83 -40.32 -8.76
C GLU A 854 5.10 -38.81 -8.66
N GLU A 855 4.26 -38.11 -7.90
CA GLU A 855 4.43 -36.70 -7.52
C GLU A 855 5.23 -36.56 -6.22
N LEU A 856 5.89 -35.42 -6.06
CA LEU A 856 6.67 -35.02 -4.91
C LEU A 856 5.78 -34.32 -3.87
N VAL A 857 6.02 -34.62 -2.60
CA VAL A 857 5.42 -33.90 -1.47
C VAL A 857 6.53 -33.47 -0.52
N VAL A 858 6.53 -32.20 -0.12
CA VAL A 858 7.52 -31.63 0.80
C VAL A 858 6.88 -31.47 2.17
N LYS A 859 7.50 -32.00 3.23
CA LYS A 859 7.03 -31.82 4.61
C LYS A 859 8.06 -31.06 5.42
N ILE A 860 7.64 -29.97 6.04
CA ILE A 860 8.47 -29.21 6.96
C ILE A 860 8.34 -29.79 8.36
N ARG A 861 9.49 -30.12 8.98
CA ARG A 861 9.56 -30.62 10.36
C ARG A 861 9.86 -29.51 11.36
N GLY A 862 10.43 -28.40 10.90
CA GLY A 862 10.74 -27.24 11.72
C GLY A 862 11.98 -26.52 11.18
N VAL A 863 12.66 -25.82 12.07
CA VAL A 863 13.97 -25.20 11.80
C VAL A 863 14.95 -25.77 12.82
N ASP A 864 16.13 -26.17 12.38
CA ASP A 864 17.15 -26.75 13.24
C ASP A 864 17.63 -25.75 14.31
N VAL A 865 17.81 -26.25 15.54
CA VAL A 865 18.30 -25.52 16.72
C VAL A 865 19.36 -26.38 17.38
N PHE A 866 20.58 -25.85 17.54
CA PHE A 866 21.65 -26.54 18.27
C PHE A 866 21.46 -26.37 19.78
N ASP A 867 21.48 -27.47 20.54
CA ASP A 867 21.39 -27.49 22.01
C ASP A 867 22.81 -27.60 22.62
N PRO A 868 23.31 -26.57 23.34
CA PRO A 868 24.66 -26.54 23.87
C PRO A 868 24.83 -27.37 25.14
N SER A 869 23.73 -27.76 25.79
CA SER A 869 23.77 -28.60 26.99
C SER A 869 24.02 -30.08 26.63
N THR A 870 23.58 -30.50 25.43
CA THR A 870 23.71 -31.87 24.92
C THR A 870 24.71 -31.99 23.76
N GLY A 871 25.02 -30.89 23.06
CA GLY A 871 25.88 -30.89 21.87
C GLY A 871 25.22 -31.44 20.60
N GLU A 872 23.88 -31.54 20.59
CA GLU A 872 23.09 -32.10 19.48
C GLU A 872 22.27 -31.01 18.76
N VAL A 873 22.04 -31.18 17.45
CA VAL A 873 21.12 -30.35 16.65
C VAL A 873 19.73 -30.98 16.72
N ARG A 874 18.72 -30.23 17.17
CA ARG A 874 17.30 -30.64 17.23
C ARG A 874 16.46 -29.77 16.29
N SER A 875 15.54 -30.35 15.54
CA SER A 875 14.50 -29.56 14.84
C SER A 875 13.50 -29.04 15.87
N ASP A 876 13.14 -27.75 15.77
CA ASP A 876 12.01 -27.18 16.50
C ASP A 876 10.66 -27.64 15.94
N ASP A 877 9.55 -27.23 16.54
CA ASP A 877 8.18 -27.54 16.09
C ASP A 877 7.75 -26.67 14.87
N PRO A 878 6.99 -27.20 13.89
CA PRO A 878 6.39 -26.39 12.82
C PRO A 878 5.54 -25.20 13.29
N ASP A 879 5.03 -25.22 14.53
CA ASP A 879 4.26 -24.13 15.13
C ASP A 879 5.05 -22.80 15.27
N ASP A 880 6.39 -22.84 15.20
CA ASP A 880 7.27 -21.66 15.24
C ASP A 880 7.39 -20.94 13.87
N ILE A 881 6.76 -21.49 12.82
CA ILE A 881 6.80 -20.99 11.45
C ILE A 881 5.61 -20.07 11.18
N ALA A 882 5.87 -18.84 10.76
CA ALA A 882 4.81 -17.91 10.36
C ALA A 882 4.21 -18.30 8.99
N CYS A 883 5.09 -18.49 8.01
CA CYS A 883 4.71 -18.94 6.67
C CYS A 883 5.90 -19.59 5.96
N TRP A 884 5.59 -20.39 4.93
CA TRP A 884 6.60 -20.97 4.07
C TRP A 884 6.12 -21.03 2.62
N PHE A 885 7.08 -20.99 1.70
CA PHE A 885 6.87 -20.92 0.27
C PHE A 885 7.67 -22.02 -0.43
N LEU A 886 7.11 -22.52 -1.53
CA LEU A 886 7.73 -23.55 -2.36
C LEU A 886 7.76 -23.08 -3.82
N ASP A 887 8.94 -23.11 -4.41
CA ASP A 887 9.13 -23.06 -5.85
C ASP A 887 9.32 -24.50 -6.35
N THR A 888 8.29 -25.02 -7.01
CA THR A 888 8.23 -26.41 -7.47
C THR A 888 9.11 -26.69 -8.70
N ASP A 889 9.62 -25.65 -9.36
CA ASP A 889 10.50 -25.80 -10.53
C ASP A 889 11.47 -24.62 -10.58
N TYR A 890 12.40 -24.65 -9.63
CA TYR A 890 13.33 -23.57 -9.36
C TYR A 890 14.40 -23.53 -10.45
N ASN A 891 14.49 -22.40 -11.14
CA ASN A 891 15.33 -22.23 -12.32
C ASN A 891 16.70 -21.60 -12.04
N GLU A 892 17.06 -21.39 -10.77
CA GLU A 892 18.30 -20.71 -10.34
C GLU A 892 18.44 -19.25 -10.80
N GLU A 893 17.44 -18.69 -11.47
CA GLU A 893 17.42 -17.27 -11.86
C GLU A 893 16.54 -16.46 -10.91
N SER A 894 15.46 -17.02 -10.38
CA SER A 894 14.51 -16.32 -9.51
C SER A 894 13.70 -17.30 -8.68
N PHE A 895 13.44 -16.96 -7.42
CA PHE A 895 12.48 -17.69 -6.60
C PHE A 895 11.04 -17.26 -6.93
N PHE A 896 10.25 -18.18 -7.49
CA PHE A 896 8.82 -17.96 -7.76
C PHE A 896 7.98 -18.63 -6.68
N VAL A 897 7.12 -17.84 -6.03
CA VAL A 897 6.18 -18.40 -5.06
C VAL A 897 5.07 -19.14 -5.82
N ARG A 898 5.22 -20.47 -5.96
CA ARG A 898 4.26 -21.34 -6.65
C ARG A 898 3.27 -21.96 -5.68
N HIS A 899 3.72 -22.40 -4.51
CA HIS A 899 2.84 -22.70 -3.37
C HIS A 899 3.17 -21.80 -2.18
N ALA A 900 2.13 -21.46 -1.41
CA ALA A 900 2.25 -20.65 -0.21
C ALA A 900 1.41 -21.24 0.92
N TYR A 901 2.00 -21.31 2.11
CA TYR A 901 1.43 -21.92 3.30
C TYR A 901 1.61 -21.01 4.51
N PHE A 902 0.56 -20.90 5.32
CA PHE A 902 0.48 -19.98 6.46
C PHE A 902 0.14 -20.78 7.72
N LEU A 903 1.16 -21.09 8.51
CA LEU A 903 1.02 -21.86 9.75
C LEU A 903 0.72 -20.97 10.97
N GLY A 904 0.95 -19.66 10.86
CA GLY A 904 0.66 -18.70 11.91
C GLY A 904 -0.82 -18.53 12.26
N ALA A 905 -1.09 -17.93 13.42
CA ALA A 905 -2.41 -17.79 14.04
C ALA A 905 -3.48 -17.01 13.23
N SER A 906 -3.11 -16.28 12.16
CA SER A 906 -4.02 -15.47 11.35
C SER A 906 -4.14 -16.00 9.91
N ASP A 907 -5.35 -16.37 9.47
CA ASP A 907 -5.65 -16.77 8.09
C ASP A 907 -5.74 -15.54 7.15
N PRO A 908 -4.76 -15.33 6.25
CA PRO A 908 -4.77 -14.18 5.34
C PRO A 908 -5.84 -14.30 4.24
N TYR A 909 -6.31 -15.50 3.91
CA TYR A 909 -7.26 -15.77 2.82
C TYR A 909 -8.73 -15.77 3.27
N LYS A 910 -9.02 -15.52 4.54
CA LYS A 910 -10.39 -15.54 5.11
C LYS A 910 -11.43 -14.81 4.26
N ALA A 911 -11.09 -13.63 3.74
CA ALA A 911 -11.99 -12.83 2.88
C ALA A 911 -12.25 -13.50 1.51
N LEU A 912 -11.21 -14.05 0.89
CA LEU A 912 -11.32 -14.78 -0.39
C LEU A 912 -12.08 -16.09 -0.19
N LYS A 913 -11.76 -16.87 0.86
CA LYS A 913 -12.47 -18.10 1.25
C LYS A 913 -13.97 -17.90 1.42
N THR A 914 -14.37 -16.79 2.02
CA THR A 914 -15.80 -16.43 2.18
C THR A 914 -16.46 -16.12 0.83
N THR A 915 -15.72 -15.51 -0.09
CA THR A 915 -16.25 -14.98 -1.36
C THR A 915 -16.34 -16.03 -2.46
N LEU A 916 -15.34 -16.90 -2.51
CA LEU A 916 -15.13 -17.95 -3.50
C LEU A 916 -15.55 -19.34 -2.97
N LYS A 917 -16.41 -19.37 -1.94
CA LYS A 917 -16.90 -20.61 -1.33
C LYS A 917 -17.69 -21.49 -2.29
N ALA A 918 -18.29 -20.91 -3.33
CA ALA A 918 -19.03 -21.66 -4.35
C ALA A 918 -18.09 -22.24 -5.43
N GLU A 919 -16.92 -21.62 -5.61
CA GLU A 919 -15.95 -21.93 -6.65
C GLU A 919 -14.81 -22.84 -6.17
N ILE A 920 -14.40 -22.72 -4.90
CA ILE A 920 -13.26 -23.44 -4.32
C ILE A 920 -13.73 -24.24 -3.10
N ALA A 921 -13.41 -25.54 -3.09
CA ALA A 921 -13.81 -26.47 -2.04
C ALA A 921 -13.17 -26.11 -0.69
N PRO A 922 -13.88 -26.32 0.45
CA PRO A 922 -13.32 -26.09 1.79
C PRO A 922 -12.00 -26.84 2.03
N ASP A 923 -11.87 -28.04 1.48
CA ASP A 923 -10.69 -28.89 1.63
C ASP A 923 -9.47 -28.30 0.91
N ALA A 924 -9.66 -27.69 -0.27
CA ALA A 924 -8.59 -26.98 -0.99
C ALA A 924 -8.06 -25.79 -0.17
N TRP A 925 -8.94 -25.02 0.47
CA TRP A 925 -8.54 -23.94 1.38
C TRP A 925 -7.81 -24.45 2.63
N ALA A 926 -8.17 -25.63 3.15
CA ALA A 926 -7.51 -26.22 4.31
C ALA A 926 -6.03 -26.55 4.02
N THR A 927 -5.68 -26.85 2.76
CA THR A 927 -4.28 -27.15 2.37
C THR A 927 -3.32 -25.99 2.58
N LEU A 928 -3.80 -24.73 2.64
CA LEU A 928 -2.95 -23.56 2.88
C LEU A 928 -2.45 -23.46 4.32
N HIS A 929 -3.06 -24.20 5.24
CA HIS A 929 -2.70 -24.26 6.66
C HIS A 929 -2.11 -25.64 6.99
N SER A 930 -1.06 -26.03 6.27
CA SER A 930 -0.38 -27.31 6.45
C SER A 930 1.13 -27.15 6.44
N ASP A 931 1.80 -27.99 7.23
CA ASP A 931 3.24 -28.24 7.25
C ASP A 931 3.70 -29.08 6.05
N THR A 932 2.73 -29.62 5.29
CA THR A 932 2.94 -30.53 4.17
C THR A 932 2.47 -29.88 2.87
N SER A 933 3.31 -29.93 1.84
CA SER A 933 2.99 -29.37 0.53
C SER A 933 1.88 -30.15 -0.15
N ARG A 934 1.26 -29.49 -1.13
CA ARG A 934 0.47 -30.18 -2.14
C ARG A 934 1.41 -31.00 -3.03
N PRO A 935 0.96 -32.14 -3.57
CA PRO A 935 1.72 -32.91 -4.56
C PRO A 935 2.06 -32.05 -5.78
N PHE A 936 3.28 -32.18 -6.28
CA PHE A 936 3.72 -31.52 -7.52
C PHE A 936 4.56 -32.48 -8.38
N PRO A 937 4.53 -32.32 -9.72
CA PRO A 937 5.32 -33.18 -10.60
C PRO A 937 6.82 -32.97 -10.41
N LYS A 938 7.62 -33.91 -10.91
CA LYS A 938 9.08 -33.76 -10.97
C LYS A 938 9.44 -32.43 -11.68
N PRO A 939 10.31 -31.58 -11.09
CA PRO A 939 10.74 -30.32 -11.69
C PRO A 939 11.33 -30.55 -13.08
N SER A 940 10.99 -29.69 -14.04
CA SER A 940 11.58 -29.72 -15.39
C SER A 940 13.05 -29.29 -15.38
N THR A 941 13.39 -28.36 -14.47
CA THR A 941 14.74 -27.87 -14.15
C THR A 941 15.57 -28.88 -13.34
N GLY A 942 14.95 -29.96 -12.84
CA GLY A 942 15.57 -30.90 -11.92
C GLY A 942 15.77 -30.37 -10.49
N ARG A 943 15.26 -29.17 -10.15
CA ARG A 943 15.43 -28.56 -8.81
C ARG A 943 14.14 -27.95 -8.27
N PHE A 944 13.99 -27.94 -6.95
CA PHE A 944 12.94 -27.18 -6.26
C PHE A 944 13.53 -26.45 -5.04
N ALA A 945 12.87 -25.38 -4.60
CA ALA A 945 13.35 -24.54 -3.50
C ALA A 945 12.28 -24.33 -2.44
N VAL A 946 12.67 -24.45 -1.16
CA VAL A 946 11.81 -24.25 0.01
C VAL A 946 12.30 -23.05 0.78
N LYS A 947 11.41 -22.08 1.03
CA LYS A 947 11.70 -20.89 1.83
C LYS A 947 10.80 -20.85 3.06
N VAL A 948 11.39 -20.70 4.25
CA VAL A 948 10.70 -20.70 5.55
C VAL A 948 10.91 -19.36 6.24
N ILE A 949 9.83 -18.85 6.85
CA ILE A 949 9.82 -17.56 7.52
C ILE A 949 9.27 -17.75 8.93
N ASN A 950 10.08 -17.44 9.93
CA ASN A 950 9.69 -17.58 11.33
C ASN A 950 8.84 -16.37 11.79
N HIS A 951 8.32 -16.45 13.02
CA HIS A 951 7.53 -15.37 13.60
C HIS A 951 8.29 -14.07 13.87
N LEU A 952 9.63 -14.09 13.85
CA LEU A 952 10.52 -12.94 14.03
C LEU A 952 10.88 -12.26 12.69
N GLY A 953 10.41 -12.80 11.55
CA GLY A 953 10.73 -12.27 10.23
C GLY A 953 12.07 -12.75 9.66
N ASP A 954 12.74 -13.71 10.32
CA ASP A 954 13.91 -14.35 9.73
C ASP A 954 13.48 -15.28 8.60
N GLU A 955 14.19 -15.18 7.47
CA GLU A 955 13.92 -15.97 6.28
C GLU A 955 15.12 -16.89 5.98
N VAL A 956 14.84 -18.16 5.72
CA VAL A 956 15.83 -19.13 5.24
C VAL A 956 15.31 -19.92 4.06
N MET A 957 16.21 -20.26 3.15
CA MET A 957 15.90 -21.01 1.94
C MET A 957 16.83 -22.21 1.80
N LYS A 958 16.29 -23.34 1.33
CA LYS A 958 17.04 -24.54 0.98
C LYS A 958 16.59 -25.04 -0.40
N VAL A 959 17.56 -25.35 -1.26
CA VAL A 959 17.33 -25.87 -2.61
C VAL A 959 17.66 -27.35 -2.64
N PHE A 960 16.85 -28.12 -3.36
CA PHE A 960 16.96 -29.57 -3.48
C PHE A 960 17.10 -29.95 -4.96
N LYS A 961 18.01 -30.89 -5.24
CA LYS A 961 18.21 -31.50 -6.57
C LYS A 961 17.44 -32.82 -6.64
N VAL A 962 16.72 -33.03 -7.72
CA VAL A 962 15.87 -34.22 -7.95
C VAL A 962 16.44 -34.99 -9.13
N SER A 963 16.81 -36.25 -8.90
CA SER A 963 17.40 -37.15 -9.92
C SER A 963 16.36 -37.92 -10.70
#